data_AF-A0A7Y4ZN09-F1
#
_entry.id   AF-A0A7Y4ZN09-F1
#
_cell.length_a   1.000
_cell.length_b   1.000
_cell.length_c   1.000
_cell.angle_alpha   90.00
_cell.angle_beta   90.00
_cell.angle_gamma   90.00
#
_symmetry.space_group_name_H-M   'P 1'
#
loop_
_entity.id
_entity.type
_entity.pdbx_description
1 polymer ?
#
loop_
_entity_poly.entity_id
_entity_poly.type
_entity_poly.pdbx_seq_one_letter_code
_entity_poly.pdbx_strand_id
1 'polypeptide(L)'
;MGAFFSNVQVRADQGGFEKIVAALRADAASREMSEVDEAGDPDRVLLIAPPGPGGFVSVYDEATESQDARALDALGALVSRAAEGSAFTVLVHDSDVLALTLFSSGDVIDRYDSNPGYFGKKRKKRVERRVDAWAPLLRSGVAAVDLHAVLAAEDLFAEATLVKVCELVGCDPLRASTGQKYLSRDPSPLPDGTVTLRLRSMARPAYETPPEGAPRFEPHMPYGPTTQALAEGDQLRLGFAVKNAGGASRGLTITVWGSAIDAGLVEVERFETVFGNVLEGARHAVHSPERLRSASGDSLFVLHLPQQELVAGAPMTSFAPGMDARKMMSASMRSRVHVNVTGRVVQAGKGTLFGGFVPHAAREDGAHAGQYDLTVDPRLARPLRFPVDEAMHGGSSHLLRPLAATKYLVAMASIDGPRADAARFAAQALERMLEIQGTSGNAATTVYRKRGEEGMRRPRSGAGKVTTLLRGKRRDTLTAAMGEEALVDVTVREGPAFDPETGPNLGLWGLSFGASVLGDRDDARVGALTVWLDADAAGEARTSEVRTMLLGLLDEIMRGDGVQASLFRCGATAPAYSSAYEDACGAPHDVRTGRSYVRRWLRVPGNDTLWLGPSLLAHLPAAATSALEAIATVAPCGSATRIGLSDAKHVPLLEEALAPLLPTVEEARAAAMELIAHT
;
A
#
# COMPACT_ATOMS: atom_id res chain seq x y z
N MET A 1 8.43 1.60 -3.96
CA MET A 1 7.58 2.45 -4.82
C MET A 1 7.85 2.02 -6.24
N GLY A 2 6.83 1.64 -7.01
CA GLY A 2 7.02 1.27 -8.41
C GLY A 2 7.35 2.47 -9.29
N ALA A 3 7.80 2.20 -10.52
CA ALA A 3 8.08 3.22 -11.52
C ALA A 3 6.81 3.59 -12.30
N PHE A 4 6.72 4.86 -12.67
CA PHE A 4 5.63 5.41 -13.47
C PHE A 4 6.21 6.27 -14.58
N PHE A 5 6.29 5.74 -15.80
CA PHE A 5 6.78 6.50 -16.93
C PHE A 5 6.06 6.13 -18.23
N SER A 6 6.18 7.04 -19.18
CA SER A 6 5.82 6.80 -20.57
C SER A 6 6.75 7.54 -21.51
N ASN A 7 6.95 6.99 -22.71
CA ASN A 7 7.71 7.64 -23.78
C ASN A 7 7.36 7.00 -25.13
N VAL A 8 7.92 7.57 -26.20
CA VAL A 8 7.84 7.01 -27.55
C VAL A 8 9.24 6.80 -28.10
N GLN A 9 9.47 5.62 -28.69
CA GLN A 9 10.70 5.27 -29.38
C GLN A 9 10.38 5.14 -30.87
N VAL A 10 11.04 5.93 -31.72
CA VAL A 10 10.82 5.93 -33.17
C VAL A 10 12.12 5.74 -33.93
N ARG A 11 12.14 4.82 -34.90
CA ARG A 11 13.32 4.55 -35.72
C ARG A 11 13.43 5.64 -36.79
N ALA A 12 14.46 6.47 -36.71
CA ALA A 12 14.67 7.60 -37.61
C ALA A 12 16.16 7.96 -37.69
N ASP A 13 16.59 8.46 -38.85
CA ASP A 13 17.89 9.11 -39.01
C ASP A 13 17.82 10.59 -38.59
N GLN A 14 18.89 11.34 -38.86
CA GLN A 14 18.93 12.76 -38.52
C GLN A 14 17.86 13.59 -39.25
N GLY A 15 17.56 13.27 -40.51
CA GLY A 15 16.50 13.95 -41.26
C GLY A 15 15.10 13.65 -40.70
N GLY A 16 14.87 12.39 -40.29
CA GLY A 16 13.65 11.99 -39.59
C GLY A 16 13.52 12.66 -38.22
N PHE A 17 14.63 12.82 -37.48
CA PHE A 17 14.64 13.58 -36.22
C PHE A 17 14.17 15.03 -36.40
N GLU A 18 14.68 15.74 -37.41
CA GLU A 18 14.26 17.11 -37.71
C GLU A 18 12.77 17.20 -38.09
N LYS A 19 12.28 16.24 -38.90
CA LYS A 19 10.84 16.13 -39.24
C LYS A 19 9.98 15.90 -38.00
N ILE A 20 10.41 15.05 -37.06
CA ILE A 20 9.71 14.79 -35.80
C ILE A 20 9.61 16.07 -34.97
N VAL A 21 10.73 16.80 -34.78
CA VAL A 21 10.74 18.07 -34.04
C VAL A 21 9.78 19.09 -34.67
N ALA A 22 9.82 19.23 -36.00
CA ALA A 22 8.92 20.13 -36.72
C ALA A 22 7.44 19.75 -36.56
N ALA A 23 7.12 18.45 -36.63
CA ALA A 23 5.76 17.95 -36.43
C ALA A 23 5.23 18.19 -35.01
N LEU A 24 6.08 18.05 -33.99
CA LEU A 24 5.71 18.33 -32.59
C LEU A 24 5.46 19.82 -32.35
N ARG A 25 6.25 20.71 -32.97
CA ARG A 25 5.98 22.16 -32.95
C ARG A 25 4.65 22.51 -33.64
N ALA A 26 4.36 21.87 -34.77
CA ALA A 26 3.11 22.07 -35.49
C ALA A 26 1.88 21.56 -34.70
N ASP A 27 1.99 20.40 -34.05
CA ASP A 27 0.95 19.89 -33.14
C ASP A 27 0.73 20.86 -31.97
N ALA A 28 1.80 21.37 -31.36
CA ALA A 28 1.71 22.37 -30.29
C ALA A 28 0.99 23.64 -30.75
N ALA A 29 1.36 24.20 -31.89
CA ALA A 29 0.71 25.37 -32.46
C ALA A 29 -0.78 25.13 -32.76
N SER A 30 -1.14 23.93 -33.25
CA SER A 30 -2.55 23.56 -33.51
C SER A 30 -3.40 23.45 -32.24
N ARG A 31 -2.76 23.28 -31.08
CA ARG A 31 -3.36 23.27 -29.74
C ARG A 31 -3.26 24.62 -29.03
N GLU A 32 -3.01 25.68 -29.80
CA GLU A 32 -2.87 27.04 -29.29
C GLU A 32 -1.74 27.18 -28.25
N MET A 33 -0.63 26.46 -28.44
CA MET A 33 0.58 26.59 -27.63
C MET A 33 1.70 27.28 -28.41
N SER A 34 2.50 28.07 -27.71
CA SER A 34 3.68 28.76 -28.24
C SER A 34 4.94 28.33 -27.51
N GLU A 35 6.06 28.26 -28.21
CA GLU A 35 7.36 27.96 -27.60
C GLU A 35 7.86 29.18 -26.80
N VAL A 36 8.30 28.95 -25.57
CA VAL A 36 8.87 29.97 -24.67
C VAL A 36 10.34 29.69 -24.41
N ASP A 37 11.07 30.72 -24.00
CA ASP A 37 12.47 30.59 -23.62
C ASP A 37 12.64 29.82 -22.30
N GLU A 38 13.91 29.58 -21.92
CA GLU A 38 14.22 28.85 -20.68
C GLU A 38 13.78 29.58 -19.40
N ALA A 39 13.62 30.90 -19.47
CA ALA A 39 13.19 31.73 -18.36
C ALA A 39 11.65 31.76 -18.20
N GLY A 40 10.91 31.35 -19.22
CA GLY A 40 9.46 31.23 -19.18
C GLY A 40 8.97 30.14 -18.22
N ASP A 41 7.70 30.23 -17.81
CA ASP A 41 6.97 29.18 -17.08
C ASP A 41 6.15 28.35 -18.10
N PRO A 42 6.71 27.26 -18.66
CA PRO A 42 6.04 26.45 -19.69
C PRO A 42 4.96 25.57 -19.08
N ASP A 43 3.82 25.42 -19.74
CA ASP A 43 2.73 24.55 -19.31
C ASP A 43 2.92 23.07 -19.71
N ARG A 44 3.80 22.81 -20.68
CA ARG A 44 4.16 21.48 -21.16
C ARG A 44 5.60 21.49 -21.65
N VAL A 45 6.39 20.51 -21.23
CA VAL A 45 7.76 20.31 -21.72
C VAL A 45 7.87 19.01 -22.48
N LEU A 46 8.45 19.06 -23.68
CA LEU A 46 8.85 17.88 -24.45
C LEU A 46 10.36 17.82 -24.56
N LEU A 47 10.91 16.63 -24.39
CA LEU A 47 12.32 16.32 -24.58
C LEU A 47 12.44 15.34 -25.74
N ILE A 48 13.26 15.67 -26.73
CA ILE A 48 13.39 14.91 -27.98
C ILE A 48 14.86 14.57 -28.15
N ALA A 49 15.23 13.35 -27.76
CA ALA A 49 16.61 12.88 -27.83
C ALA A 49 16.95 12.42 -29.25
N PRO A 50 18.08 12.86 -29.84
CA PRO A 50 18.49 12.48 -31.18
C PRO A 50 18.71 10.96 -31.31
N PRO A 51 18.80 10.45 -32.56
CA PRO A 51 19.00 9.03 -32.83
C PRO A 51 20.17 8.46 -32.01
N GLY A 52 19.87 7.52 -31.11
CA GLY A 52 20.87 6.82 -30.30
C GLY A 52 21.45 5.59 -31.01
N PRO A 53 22.18 4.73 -30.28
CA PRO A 53 22.54 3.41 -30.76
C PRO A 53 21.29 2.66 -31.27
N GLY A 54 21.39 2.09 -32.48
CA GLY A 54 20.27 1.42 -33.15
C GLY A 54 19.30 2.33 -33.90
N GLY A 55 19.55 3.64 -33.94
CA GLY A 55 18.81 4.61 -34.78
C GLY A 55 17.44 5.01 -34.24
N PHE A 56 17.28 4.99 -32.90
CA PHE A 56 16.03 5.39 -32.25
C PHE A 56 16.11 6.82 -31.71
N VAL A 57 15.13 7.63 -32.09
CA VAL A 57 14.78 8.90 -31.44
C VAL A 57 13.83 8.59 -30.28
N SER A 58 14.10 9.19 -29.12
CA SER A 58 13.25 9.04 -27.94
C SER A 58 12.50 10.34 -27.68
N VAL A 59 11.17 10.27 -27.55
CA VAL A 59 10.31 11.41 -27.27
C VAL A 59 9.68 11.25 -25.90
N TYR A 60 9.94 12.21 -25.02
CA TYR A 60 9.40 12.30 -23.68
C TYR A 60 8.49 13.51 -23.60
N ASP A 61 7.24 13.29 -23.24
CA ASP A 61 6.21 14.33 -23.23
C ASP A 61 5.54 14.38 -21.87
N GLU A 62 5.59 15.54 -21.22
CA GLU A 62 4.95 15.76 -19.92
C GLU A 62 3.45 15.43 -19.95
N ALA A 63 2.77 15.64 -21.07
CA ALA A 63 1.34 15.34 -21.19
C ALA A 63 1.01 13.84 -21.06
N THR A 64 1.97 12.94 -21.35
CA THR A 64 1.76 11.49 -21.27
C THR A 64 2.11 10.92 -19.89
N GLU A 65 2.75 11.70 -18.99
CA GLU A 65 3.10 11.29 -17.62
C GLU A 65 1.87 11.00 -16.74
N SER A 66 0.69 11.48 -17.15
CA SER A 66 -0.61 11.09 -16.57
C SER A 66 -1.04 9.66 -16.91
N GLN A 67 -0.29 8.99 -17.80
CA GLN A 67 -0.53 7.65 -18.31
C GLN A 67 -1.87 7.48 -19.05
N ASP A 68 -2.37 8.57 -19.64
CA ASP A 68 -3.48 8.51 -20.59
C ASP A 68 -3.01 7.84 -21.89
N ALA A 69 -3.46 6.59 -22.08
CA ALA A 69 -3.16 5.80 -23.27
C ALA A 69 -3.57 6.50 -24.58
N ARG A 70 -4.59 7.36 -24.58
CA ARG A 70 -5.01 8.09 -25.79
C ARG A 70 -4.02 9.19 -26.14
N ALA A 71 -3.54 9.94 -25.15
CA ALA A 71 -2.52 10.96 -25.35
C ALA A 71 -1.22 10.33 -25.84
N LEU A 72 -0.81 9.22 -25.24
CA LEU A 72 0.37 8.47 -25.64
C LEU A 72 0.23 7.86 -27.05
N ASP A 73 -0.93 7.29 -27.39
CA ASP A 73 -1.18 6.76 -28.74
C ASP A 73 -1.20 7.87 -29.79
N ALA A 74 -1.76 9.05 -29.47
CA ALA A 74 -1.74 10.20 -30.38
C ALA A 74 -0.30 10.69 -30.64
N LEU A 75 0.54 10.72 -29.61
CA LEU A 75 1.97 11.03 -29.74
C LEU A 75 2.69 9.99 -30.61
N GLY A 76 2.47 8.69 -30.36
CA GLY A 76 3.02 7.59 -31.16
C GLY A 76 2.64 7.66 -32.64
N ALA A 77 1.37 7.97 -32.92
CA ALA A 77 0.88 8.16 -34.28
C ALA A 77 1.50 9.39 -34.97
N LEU A 78 1.63 10.51 -34.25
CA LEU A 78 2.22 11.74 -34.78
C LEU A 78 3.68 11.51 -35.20
N VAL A 79 4.50 10.95 -34.30
CA VAL A 79 5.95 10.82 -34.56
C VAL A 79 6.27 9.72 -35.58
N SER A 80 5.51 8.61 -35.61
CA SER A 80 5.68 7.59 -36.65
C SER A 80 5.33 8.11 -38.04
N ARG A 81 4.29 8.95 -38.16
CA ARG A 81 3.92 9.61 -39.41
C ARG A 81 4.98 10.60 -39.86
N ALA A 82 5.50 11.42 -38.95
CA ALA A 82 6.54 12.41 -39.24
C ALA A 82 7.86 11.75 -39.69
N ALA A 83 8.21 10.61 -39.09
CA ALA A 83 9.40 9.85 -39.43
C ALA A 83 9.24 8.99 -40.70
N GLU A 84 8.01 8.83 -41.21
CA GLU A 84 7.69 7.85 -42.27
C GLU A 84 8.17 6.43 -41.90
N GLY A 85 8.07 6.09 -40.61
CA GLY A 85 8.71 4.90 -40.04
C GLY A 85 7.89 4.24 -38.93
N SER A 86 8.49 3.23 -38.31
CA SER A 86 7.89 2.52 -37.17
C SER A 86 8.26 3.18 -35.84
N ALA A 87 7.27 3.30 -34.97
CA ALA A 87 7.45 3.74 -33.59
C ALA A 87 6.76 2.78 -32.63
N PHE A 88 7.20 2.72 -31.38
CA PHE A 88 6.42 2.11 -30.33
C PHE A 88 6.34 3.01 -29.10
N THR A 89 5.19 3.00 -28.44
CA THR A 89 5.02 3.67 -27.16
C THR A 89 5.39 2.71 -26.03
N VAL A 90 5.90 3.27 -24.94
CA VAL A 90 6.17 2.55 -23.68
C VAL A 90 5.32 3.18 -22.60
N LEU A 91 4.63 2.35 -21.81
CA LEU A 91 3.96 2.74 -20.58
C LEU A 91 4.27 1.70 -19.52
N VAL A 92 4.91 2.15 -18.44
CA VAL A 92 5.13 1.34 -17.23
C VAL A 92 4.36 1.96 -16.07
N HIS A 93 3.45 1.18 -15.47
CA HIS A 93 2.62 1.59 -14.33
C HIS A 93 2.95 0.76 -13.09
N ASP A 94 3.39 1.46 -12.03
CA ASP A 94 3.78 0.92 -10.71
C ASP A 94 4.74 -0.28 -10.78
N SER A 95 5.59 -0.34 -11.81
CA SER A 95 6.42 -1.51 -12.14
C SER A 95 5.64 -2.82 -12.39
N ASP A 96 4.31 -2.80 -12.35
CA ASP A 96 3.44 -3.97 -12.46
C ASP A 96 2.85 -4.16 -13.87
N VAL A 97 2.73 -3.08 -14.64
CA VAL A 97 2.12 -3.14 -15.98
C VAL A 97 3.07 -2.54 -16.99
N LEU A 98 3.54 -3.38 -17.92
CA LEU A 98 4.09 -2.93 -19.19
C LEU A 98 2.97 -2.94 -20.24
N ALA A 99 2.74 -1.79 -20.88
CA ALA A 99 1.95 -1.67 -22.09
C ALA A 99 2.81 -1.08 -23.22
N LEU A 100 2.71 -1.69 -24.40
CA LEU A 100 3.40 -1.25 -25.62
C LEU A 100 2.38 -1.13 -26.75
N THR A 101 2.42 -0.04 -27.52
CA THR A 101 1.65 0.10 -28.76
C THR A 101 2.61 0.30 -29.93
N LEU A 102 2.53 -0.55 -30.96
CA LEU A 102 3.32 -0.43 -32.18
C LEU A 102 2.58 0.41 -33.22
N PHE A 103 3.29 1.34 -33.85
CA PHE A 103 2.80 2.22 -34.90
C PHE A 103 3.62 2.09 -36.18
N SER A 104 2.97 2.32 -37.32
CA SER A 104 3.64 2.52 -38.62
C SER A 104 2.92 3.62 -39.38
N SER A 105 3.65 4.68 -39.76
CA SER A 105 3.09 5.81 -40.52
C SER A 105 1.82 6.43 -39.91
N GLY A 106 1.71 6.39 -38.59
CA GLY A 106 0.58 6.93 -37.85
C GLY A 106 -0.57 5.97 -37.55
N ASP A 107 -0.51 4.72 -38.04
CA ASP A 107 -1.52 3.69 -37.76
C ASP A 107 -1.06 2.75 -36.65
N VAL A 108 -1.99 2.33 -35.77
CA VAL A 108 -1.73 1.31 -34.75
C VAL A 108 -1.70 -0.07 -35.40
N ILE A 109 -0.58 -0.78 -35.24
CA ILE A 109 -0.33 -2.08 -35.87
C ILE A 109 -0.54 -3.24 -34.88
N ASP A 110 -0.05 -3.07 -33.65
CA ASP A 110 -0.11 -4.08 -32.59
C ASP A 110 -0.18 -3.42 -31.20
N ARG A 111 -0.70 -4.17 -30.21
CA ARG A 111 -0.75 -3.75 -28.80
C ARG A 111 -0.38 -4.91 -27.89
N TYR A 112 0.51 -4.63 -26.95
CA TYR A 112 0.85 -5.51 -25.85
C TYR A 112 0.44 -4.89 -24.53
N ASP A 113 -0.16 -5.69 -23.66
CA ASP A 113 -0.43 -5.36 -22.28
C ASP A 113 -0.12 -6.59 -21.42
N SER A 114 0.85 -6.46 -20.51
CA SER A 114 1.25 -7.52 -19.59
C SER A 114 0.13 -7.90 -18.61
N ASN A 115 -0.83 -6.99 -18.34
CA ASN A 115 -1.94 -7.21 -17.44
C ASN A 115 -3.22 -6.43 -17.88
N PRO A 116 -3.93 -6.86 -18.94
CA PRO A 116 -5.10 -6.16 -19.47
C PRO A 116 -6.31 -6.11 -18.53
N GLY A 117 -6.25 -6.84 -17.41
CA GLY A 117 -7.25 -6.80 -16.35
C GLY A 117 -6.98 -5.76 -15.27
N TYR A 118 -5.78 -5.16 -15.24
CA TYR A 118 -5.34 -4.31 -14.12
C TYR A 118 -6.27 -3.12 -13.88
N PHE A 119 -6.63 -2.38 -14.95
CA PHE A 119 -7.48 -1.19 -14.85
C PHE A 119 -9.00 -1.48 -15.01
N GLY A 120 -9.43 -2.75 -15.13
CA GLY A 120 -10.79 -3.10 -15.57
C GLY A 120 -11.56 -3.99 -14.60
N LYS A 121 -12.86 -3.70 -14.39
CA LYS A 121 -13.79 -4.55 -13.61
C LYS A 121 -14.07 -5.92 -14.26
N LYS A 122 -13.76 -6.08 -15.54
CA LYS A 122 -13.89 -7.35 -16.29
C LYS A 122 -12.55 -7.65 -16.94
N ARG A 123 -12.05 -8.88 -16.80
CA ARG A 123 -10.91 -9.39 -17.58
C ARG A 123 -11.26 -9.25 -19.07
N LYS A 124 -10.69 -8.25 -19.73
CA LYS A 124 -10.73 -8.19 -21.20
C LYS A 124 -9.95 -9.39 -21.72
N LYS A 125 -10.44 -10.01 -22.81
CA LYS A 125 -9.63 -11.03 -23.51
C LYS A 125 -8.30 -10.38 -23.87
N ARG A 126 -7.18 -11.09 -23.66
CA ARG A 126 -5.89 -10.67 -24.19
C ARG A 126 -6.10 -10.39 -25.69
N VAL A 127 -5.76 -9.17 -26.12
CA VAL A 127 -5.75 -8.82 -27.55
C VAL A 127 -4.80 -9.82 -28.22
N GLU A 128 -5.24 -10.38 -29.34
CA GLU A 128 -4.42 -11.31 -30.12
C GLU A 128 -3.15 -10.58 -30.55
N ARG A 129 -2.00 -11.07 -30.08
CA ARG A 129 -0.70 -10.42 -30.27
C ARG A 129 -0.24 -10.64 -31.71
N ARG A 130 0.07 -9.58 -32.43
CA ARG A 130 0.64 -9.67 -33.78
C ARG A 130 2.16 -9.52 -33.72
N VAL A 131 2.83 -10.43 -33.01
CA VAL A 131 4.28 -10.32 -32.74
C VAL A 131 5.10 -10.26 -34.04
N ASP A 132 4.65 -10.93 -35.11
CA ASP A 132 5.28 -10.85 -36.43
C ASP A 132 5.32 -9.43 -37.00
N ALA A 133 4.39 -8.57 -36.60
CA ALA A 133 4.36 -7.17 -37.03
C ALA A 133 5.54 -6.35 -36.48
N TRP A 134 6.23 -6.84 -35.44
CA TRP A 134 7.43 -6.22 -34.89
C TRP A 134 8.71 -6.57 -35.65
N ALA A 135 8.66 -7.53 -36.58
CA ALA A 135 9.84 -7.96 -37.34
C ALA A 135 10.68 -6.82 -37.96
N PRO A 136 10.08 -5.73 -38.51
CA PRO A 136 10.85 -4.61 -39.03
C PRO A 136 11.65 -3.82 -37.98
N LEU A 137 11.32 -3.94 -36.69
CA LEU A 137 12.02 -3.29 -35.59
C LEU A 137 13.11 -4.15 -34.97
N LEU A 138 13.12 -5.47 -35.20
CA LEU A 138 14.07 -6.39 -34.58
C LEU A 138 15.48 -6.19 -35.15
N ARG A 139 16.50 -6.40 -34.31
CA ARG A 139 17.89 -6.45 -34.76
C ARG A 139 18.08 -7.60 -35.76
N SER A 140 19.08 -7.45 -36.64
CA SER A 140 19.49 -8.53 -37.54
C SER A 140 19.82 -9.80 -36.74
N GLY A 141 19.28 -10.94 -37.17
CA GLY A 141 19.46 -12.23 -36.50
C GLY A 141 18.48 -12.52 -35.37
N VAL A 142 17.62 -11.57 -34.99
CA VAL A 142 16.54 -11.78 -33.99
C VAL A 142 15.23 -12.07 -34.70
N ALA A 143 14.50 -13.09 -34.25
CA ALA A 143 13.22 -13.49 -34.83
C ALA A 143 12.03 -13.08 -33.93
N ALA A 144 10.83 -13.02 -34.51
CA ALA A 144 9.60 -12.69 -33.76
C ALA A 144 9.32 -13.67 -32.61
N VAL A 145 9.78 -14.92 -32.72
CA VAL A 145 9.66 -15.93 -31.66
C VAL A 145 10.43 -15.55 -30.39
N ASP A 146 11.55 -14.85 -30.52
CA ASP A 146 12.36 -14.39 -29.38
C ASP A 146 11.60 -13.31 -28.59
N LEU A 147 10.99 -12.37 -29.31
CA LEU A 147 10.14 -11.34 -28.72
C LEU A 147 8.90 -11.95 -28.05
N HIS A 148 8.28 -12.96 -28.68
CA HIS A 148 7.16 -13.67 -28.09
C HIS A 148 7.55 -14.33 -26.76
N ALA A 149 8.73 -14.96 -26.70
CA ALA A 149 9.24 -15.59 -25.48
C ALA A 149 9.43 -14.57 -24.35
N VAL A 150 10.06 -13.43 -24.62
CA VAL A 150 10.25 -12.33 -23.65
C VAL A 150 8.90 -11.82 -23.13
N LEU A 151 7.95 -11.52 -24.03
CA LEU A 151 6.62 -11.03 -23.67
C LEU A 151 5.73 -12.07 -22.95
N ALA A 152 6.17 -13.34 -22.90
CA ALA A 152 5.50 -14.45 -22.22
C ALA A 152 6.14 -14.85 -20.88
N ALA A 153 7.33 -14.33 -20.53
CA ALA A 153 8.10 -14.74 -19.36
C ALA A 153 7.45 -14.39 -18.00
N GLU A 154 6.46 -13.49 -17.96
CA GLU A 154 5.76 -13.04 -16.75
C GLU A 154 6.70 -12.55 -15.62
N ASP A 155 7.72 -11.76 -15.99
CA ASP A 155 8.64 -11.12 -15.04
C ASP A 155 7.84 -10.32 -13.97
N LEU A 156 8.33 -10.32 -12.73
CA LEU A 156 7.70 -9.55 -11.64
C LEU A 156 7.59 -8.07 -12.00
N PHE A 157 8.69 -7.47 -12.43
CA PHE A 157 8.77 -6.05 -12.78
C PHE A 157 8.67 -5.84 -14.30
N ALA A 158 7.80 -4.93 -14.71
CA ALA A 158 7.56 -4.53 -16.09
C ALA A 158 8.83 -4.08 -16.81
N GLU A 159 9.73 -3.40 -16.08
CA GLU A 159 10.99 -2.88 -16.55
C GLU A 159 11.94 -3.99 -16.98
N ALA A 160 11.96 -5.13 -16.28
CA ALA A 160 12.80 -6.26 -16.66
C ALA A 160 12.40 -6.83 -18.02
N THR A 161 11.08 -6.94 -18.28
CA THR A 161 10.58 -7.31 -19.60
C THR A 161 10.91 -6.24 -20.65
N LEU A 162 10.76 -4.96 -20.32
CA LEU A 162 11.07 -3.85 -21.22
C LEU A 162 12.55 -3.83 -21.63
N VAL A 163 13.49 -4.03 -20.70
CA VAL A 163 14.93 -4.10 -20.99
C VAL A 163 15.23 -5.20 -22.02
N LYS A 164 14.67 -6.40 -21.82
CA LYS A 164 14.80 -7.51 -22.77
C LYS A 164 14.19 -7.16 -24.14
N VAL A 165 13.03 -6.49 -24.17
CA VAL A 165 12.43 -6.00 -25.44
C VAL A 165 13.36 -5.00 -26.14
N CYS A 166 13.91 -4.04 -25.41
CA CYS A 166 14.86 -3.05 -25.92
C CYS A 166 16.10 -3.70 -26.52
N GLU A 167 16.65 -4.72 -25.87
CA GLU A 167 17.75 -5.52 -26.40
C GLU A 167 17.38 -6.19 -27.73
N LEU A 168 16.19 -6.77 -27.87
CA LEU A 168 15.78 -7.42 -29.12
C LEU A 168 15.59 -6.43 -30.28
N VAL A 169 15.03 -5.24 -30.03
CA VAL A 169 14.82 -4.20 -31.06
C VAL A 169 16.06 -3.32 -31.32
N GLY A 170 17.04 -3.37 -30.42
CA GLY A 170 18.23 -2.52 -30.47
C GLY A 170 17.98 -1.08 -30.04
N CYS A 171 17.01 -0.86 -29.15
CA CYS A 171 16.76 0.43 -28.49
C CYS A 171 17.57 0.48 -27.20
N ASP A 172 18.02 1.67 -26.80
CA ASP A 172 18.72 1.89 -25.53
C ASP A 172 17.75 1.66 -24.34
N PRO A 173 17.99 0.66 -23.48
CA PRO A 173 17.11 0.36 -22.35
C PRO A 173 16.97 1.52 -21.36
N LEU A 174 18.01 2.35 -21.18
CA LEU A 174 17.97 3.49 -20.27
C LEU A 174 17.02 4.58 -20.78
N ARG A 175 17.04 4.82 -22.09
CA ARG A 175 16.15 5.78 -22.74
C ARG A 175 14.70 5.31 -22.77
N ALA A 176 14.46 4.01 -22.94
CA ALA A 176 13.11 3.46 -22.95
C ALA A 176 12.53 3.27 -21.54
N SER A 177 13.37 3.10 -20.51
CA SER A 177 12.95 2.85 -19.12
C SER A 177 12.86 4.11 -18.25
N THR A 178 12.62 5.27 -18.87
CA THR A 178 12.49 6.56 -18.18
C THR A 178 11.35 7.39 -18.76
N GLY A 179 11.01 8.49 -18.10
CA GLY A 179 9.94 9.41 -18.49
C GLY A 179 10.40 10.86 -18.36
N GLN A 180 9.61 11.78 -18.91
CA GLN A 180 9.89 13.22 -18.89
C GLN A 180 10.10 13.72 -17.45
N LYS A 181 9.30 13.21 -16.50
CA LYS A 181 9.35 13.62 -15.09
C LYS A 181 10.68 13.27 -14.41
N TYR A 182 11.28 12.14 -14.77
CA TYR A 182 12.57 11.72 -14.21
C TYR A 182 13.70 12.55 -14.82
N LEU A 183 13.67 12.75 -16.14
CA LEU A 183 14.67 13.53 -16.87
C LEU A 183 14.66 15.02 -16.48
N SER A 184 13.50 15.56 -16.07
CA SER A 184 13.41 16.93 -15.56
C SER A 184 14.10 17.12 -14.20
N ARG A 185 14.27 16.05 -13.43
CA ARG A 185 14.98 16.08 -12.13
C ARG A 185 16.46 15.82 -12.29
N ASP A 186 16.79 14.91 -13.19
CA ASP A 186 18.16 14.55 -13.54
C ASP A 186 18.27 14.43 -15.07
N PRO A 187 18.72 15.51 -15.74
CA PRO A 187 18.88 15.52 -17.19
C PRO A 187 20.15 14.82 -17.66
N SER A 188 21.03 14.35 -16.75
CA SER A 188 22.30 13.70 -17.11
C SER A 188 22.18 12.50 -18.06
N PRO A 189 21.06 11.75 -18.13
CA PRO A 189 20.90 10.67 -19.11
C PRO A 189 20.61 11.16 -20.54
N LEU A 190 20.33 12.45 -20.76
CA LEU A 190 20.04 13.00 -22.09
C LEU A 190 21.33 13.19 -22.89
N PRO A 191 21.38 12.72 -24.15
CA PRO A 191 22.54 12.96 -25.02
C PRO A 191 22.60 14.43 -25.46
N ASP A 192 23.79 14.86 -25.87
CA ASP A 192 23.99 16.11 -26.61
C ASP A 192 23.10 16.16 -27.86
N GLY A 193 22.61 17.35 -28.18
CA GLY A 193 21.69 17.56 -29.31
C GLY A 193 20.22 17.27 -29.00
N THR A 194 19.87 16.94 -27.75
CA THR A 194 18.47 16.85 -27.30
C THR A 194 17.76 18.19 -27.48
N VAL A 195 16.62 18.18 -28.18
CA VAL A 195 15.78 19.37 -28.33
C VAL A 195 14.76 19.41 -27.19
N THR A 196 14.69 20.54 -26.50
CA THR A 196 13.69 20.80 -25.46
C THR A 196 12.66 21.79 -25.98
N LEU A 197 11.42 21.36 -26.15
CA LEU A 197 10.30 22.25 -26.48
C LEU A 197 9.61 22.66 -25.18
N ARG A 198 9.73 23.93 -24.80
CA ARG A 198 9.04 24.52 -23.66
C ARG A 198 7.80 25.23 -24.19
N LEU A 199 6.63 24.66 -23.96
CA LEU A 199 5.39 25.12 -24.57
C LEU A 199 4.51 25.81 -23.54
N ARG A 200 3.92 26.93 -23.92
CA ARG A 200 2.99 27.70 -23.10
C ARG A 200 1.67 27.89 -23.86
N SER A 201 0.56 27.57 -23.21
CA SER A 201 -0.78 27.79 -23.73
C SER A 201 -1.04 29.29 -23.90
N MET A 202 -1.60 29.67 -25.06
CA MET A 202 -2.00 31.05 -25.33
C MET A 202 -3.14 31.49 -24.40
N ALA A 203 -4.06 30.59 -24.06
CA ALA A 203 -5.04 30.80 -23.01
C ALA A 203 -4.49 30.27 -21.68
N ARG A 204 -4.32 31.16 -20.68
CA ARG A 204 -3.84 30.73 -19.36
C ARG A 204 -4.87 29.83 -18.66
N PRO A 205 -4.44 28.74 -18.01
CA PRO A 205 -5.34 27.88 -17.25
C PRO A 205 -6.08 28.66 -16.16
N ALA A 206 -7.36 28.33 -15.93
CA ALA A 206 -8.17 29.01 -14.92
C ALA A 206 -7.56 28.95 -13.50
N TYR A 207 -6.82 27.88 -13.18
CA TYR A 207 -6.17 27.72 -11.87
C TYR A 207 -5.06 28.74 -11.59
N GLU A 208 -4.59 29.46 -12.62
CA GLU A 208 -3.61 30.53 -12.49
C GLU A 208 -4.24 31.91 -12.33
N THR A 209 -5.51 32.04 -12.66
CA THR A 209 -6.27 33.26 -12.40
C THR A 209 -6.78 33.17 -10.96
N PRO A 210 -6.13 33.86 -9.99
CA PRO A 210 -6.59 33.81 -8.62
C PRO A 210 -8.02 34.38 -8.55
N PRO A 211 -8.91 33.77 -7.78
CA PRO A 211 -10.22 34.35 -7.52
C PRO A 211 -10.05 35.70 -6.82
N GLU A 212 -10.85 36.67 -7.22
CA GLU A 212 -10.92 37.98 -6.58
C GLU A 212 -11.85 37.97 -5.36
N GLY A 213 -11.78 39.01 -4.54
CA GLY A 213 -12.68 39.22 -3.42
C GLY A 213 -12.15 38.72 -2.08
N ALA A 214 -13.07 38.52 -1.13
CA ALA A 214 -12.73 38.14 0.23
C ALA A 214 -12.29 36.66 0.32
N PRO A 215 -11.42 36.29 1.28
CA PRO A 215 -11.04 34.89 1.48
C PRO A 215 -12.26 34.06 1.90
N ARG A 216 -12.33 32.82 1.42
CA ARG A 216 -13.41 31.88 1.78
C ARG A 216 -12.85 30.49 1.92
N PHE A 217 -12.94 29.89 3.09
CA PHE A 217 -12.49 28.53 3.32
C PHE A 217 -13.53 27.51 2.87
N GLU A 218 -13.03 26.47 2.21
CA GLU A 218 -13.78 25.29 1.81
C GLU A 218 -13.08 24.04 2.35
N PRO A 219 -13.82 22.95 2.61
CA PRO A 219 -13.21 21.69 3.04
C PRO A 219 -12.26 21.18 1.95
N HIS A 220 -11.01 20.91 2.31
CA HIS A 220 -10.03 20.37 1.37
C HIS A 220 -10.15 18.84 1.22
N MET A 221 -10.46 18.15 2.31
CA MET A 221 -10.79 16.74 2.35
C MET A 221 -12.22 16.62 2.86
N PRO A 222 -13.02 15.63 2.44
CA PRO A 222 -14.28 15.37 3.10
C PRO A 222 -13.97 14.99 4.56
N TYR A 223 -14.20 15.93 5.48
CA TYR A 223 -14.58 15.60 6.86
C TYR A 223 -15.97 14.99 6.77
N GLY A 224 -16.08 13.79 6.18
CA GLY A 224 -17.23 12.96 6.47
C GLY A 224 -17.28 12.74 7.98
N PRO A 225 -18.42 12.32 8.54
CA PRO A 225 -18.50 11.83 9.92
C PRO A 225 -17.62 10.58 10.05
N THR A 226 -16.31 10.76 10.07
CA THR A 226 -15.33 9.72 10.31
C THR A 226 -15.17 9.66 11.81
N THR A 227 -15.75 8.63 12.40
CA THR A 227 -15.50 8.30 13.79
C THR A 227 -14.01 7.99 13.95
N GLN A 228 -13.30 8.82 14.70
CA GLN A 228 -11.93 8.59 15.11
C GLN A 228 -11.95 7.72 16.36
N ALA A 229 -11.46 6.50 16.21
CA ALA A 229 -11.25 5.60 17.33
C ALA A 229 -9.91 5.96 18.00
N LEU A 230 -9.96 6.30 19.29
CA LEU A 230 -8.81 6.57 20.16
C LEU A 230 -8.89 5.66 21.39
N ALA A 231 -7.85 5.60 22.22
CA ALA A 231 -7.92 4.95 23.53
C ALA A 231 -7.28 5.83 24.61
N GLU A 232 -7.73 5.69 25.85
CA GLU A 232 -7.12 6.36 26.99
C GLU A 232 -5.60 6.13 27.04
N GLY A 233 -4.85 7.21 27.22
CA GLY A 233 -3.38 7.22 27.22
C GLY A 233 -2.75 7.38 25.84
N ASP A 234 -3.53 7.44 24.76
CA ASP A 234 -3.02 7.84 23.45
C ASP A 234 -2.61 9.31 23.41
N GLN A 235 -1.69 9.62 22.50
CA GLN A 235 -1.51 10.98 22.01
C GLN A 235 -2.71 11.35 21.12
N LEU A 236 -3.41 12.43 21.47
CA LEU A 236 -4.37 13.07 20.57
C LEU A 236 -3.56 13.69 19.42
N ARG A 237 -3.88 13.34 18.18
CA ARG A 237 -3.34 14.00 16.98
C ARG A 237 -4.36 13.96 15.85
N LEU A 238 -5.14 15.03 15.71
CA LEU A 238 -6.21 15.13 14.71
C LEU A 238 -5.94 16.27 13.73
N GLY A 239 -5.96 15.96 12.43
CA GLY A 239 -5.66 16.93 11.38
C GLY A 239 -6.92 17.59 10.82
N PHE A 240 -7.01 18.91 10.87
CA PHE A 240 -8.03 19.69 10.17
C PHE A 240 -7.36 20.49 9.05
N ALA A 241 -8.03 20.59 7.91
CA ALA A 241 -7.51 21.23 6.70
C ALA A 241 -8.60 21.92 5.89
N VAL A 242 -8.31 23.16 5.50
CA VAL A 242 -9.15 23.93 4.58
C VAL A 242 -8.33 24.37 3.39
N LYS A 243 -9.01 24.67 2.29
CA LYS A 243 -8.43 25.43 1.19
C LYS A 243 -9.09 26.80 1.14
N ASN A 244 -8.31 27.86 0.93
CA ASN A 244 -8.90 29.13 0.55
C ASN A 244 -9.39 29.01 -0.91
N ALA A 245 -10.65 29.32 -1.16
CA ALA A 245 -11.29 29.36 -2.48
C ALA A 245 -11.66 30.79 -2.90
N GLY A 246 -11.49 31.76 -2.01
CA GLY A 246 -11.64 33.19 -2.30
C GLY A 246 -10.29 33.88 -2.52
N GLY A 247 -10.29 35.21 -2.49
CA GLY A 247 -9.08 36.00 -2.73
C GLY A 247 -8.02 35.89 -1.64
N ALA A 248 -6.83 36.42 -1.96
CA ALA A 248 -5.72 36.47 -1.02
C ALA A 248 -6.03 37.42 0.14
N SER A 249 -5.52 37.11 1.33
CA SER A 249 -5.69 37.97 2.50
C SER A 249 -4.57 37.74 3.52
N ARG A 250 -4.65 38.45 4.65
CA ARG A 250 -3.74 38.29 5.78
C ARG A 250 -4.55 38.17 7.07
N GLY A 251 -4.09 37.32 7.97
CA GLY A 251 -4.70 37.09 9.27
C GLY A 251 -5.62 35.87 9.28
N LEU A 252 -5.34 34.95 10.21
CA LEU A 252 -6.10 33.74 10.43
C LEU A 252 -6.31 33.52 11.94
N THR A 253 -7.49 33.04 12.31
CA THR A 253 -7.74 32.43 13.62
C THR A 253 -8.13 30.97 13.44
N ILE A 254 -7.52 30.10 14.25
CA ILE A 254 -7.86 28.69 14.34
C ILE A 254 -8.47 28.45 15.73
N THR A 255 -9.60 27.77 15.77
CA THR A 255 -10.32 27.47 17.02
C THR A 255 -10.67 26.00 17.10
N VAL A 256 -10.50 25.39 18.27
CA VAL A 256 -10.91 24.00 18.54
C VAL A 256 -11.82 23.95 19.75
N TRP A 257 -12.93 23.22 19.65
CA TRP A 257 -13.95 23.09 20.69
C TRP A 257 -14.74 21.79 20.54
N GLY A 258 -15.60 21.47 21.50
CA GLY A 258 -16.56 20.36 21.37
C GLY A 258 -16.69 19.53 22.64
N SER A 259 -17.69 18.66 22.64
CA SER A 259 -18.06 17.88 23.84
C SER A 259 -16.96 16.94 24.32
N ALA A 260 -16.02 16.54 23.45
CA ALA A 260 -14.87 15.74 23.86
C ALA A 260 -13.92 16.51 24.80
N ILE A 261 -13.79 17.83 24.62
CA ILE A 261 -12.99 18.68 25.51
C ILE A 261 -13.78 18.93 26.80
N ASP A 262 -15.06 19.30 26.69
CA ASP A 262 -15.87 19.67 27.85
C ASP A 262 -16.14 18.49 28.79
N ALA A 263 -16.29 17.28 28.23
CA ALA A 263 -16.38 16.04 29.00
C ALA A 263 -15.02 15.51 29.45
N GLY A 264 -13.91 16.21 29.17
CA GLY A 264 -12.56 15.80 29.57
C GLY A 264 -12.09 14.50 28.93
N LEU A 265 -12.62 14.10 27.78
CA LEU A 265 -12.17 12.92 27.04
C LEU A 265 -10.78 13.15 26.44
N VAL A 266 -10.50 14.39 26.03
CA VAL A 266 -9.23 14.80 25.42
C VAL A 266 -8.75 16.12 26.01
N GLU A 267 -7.43 16.29 26.05
CA GLU A 267 -6.75 17.54 26.42
C GLU A 267 -5.96 18.03 25.21
N VAL A 268 -6.15 19.30 24.85
CA VAL A 268 -5.40 19.95 23.75
C VAL A 268 -4.20 20.67 24.33
N GLU A 269 -3.02 20.39 23.80
CA GLU A 269 -1.75 20.95 24.30
C GLU A 269 -1.13 21.93 23.31
N ARG A 270 -1.18 21.61 22.00
CA ARG A 270 -0.55 22.43 20.95
C ARG A 270 -1.23 22.26 19.60
N PHE A 271 -1.04 23.26 18.74
CA PHE A 271 -1.39 23.20 17.32
C PHE A 271 -0.11 23.15 16.48
N GLU A 272 -0.08 22.25 15.50
CA GLU A 272 1.00 22.17 14.52
C GLU A 272 0.43 22.57 13.16
N THR A 273 0.75 23.78 12.69
CA THR A 273 0.21 24.34 11.46
C THR A 273 1.14 24.11 10.28
N VAL A 274 0.56 23.79 9.11
CA VAL A 274 1.26 23.66 7.84
C VAL A 274 0.59 24.55 6.80
N PHE A 275 1.35 25.49 6.23
CA PHE A 275 0.88 26.44 5.22
C PHE A 275 1.58 26.25 3.88
N GLY A 276 0.79 26.16 2.81
CA GLY A 276 1.29 26.09 1.44
C GLY A 276 1.53 24.67 0.92
N ASN A 277 2.32 24.56 -0.15
CA ASN A 277 2.52 23.29 -0.84
C ASN A 277 3.58 22.43 -0.14
N VAL A 278 3.14 21.31 0.45
CA VAL A 278 4.01 20.35 1.15
C VAL A 278 5.10 19.75 0.24
N LEU A 279 4.86 19.68 -1.06
CA LEU A 279 5.84 19.19 -2.04
C LEU A 279 6.93 20.22 -2.39
N GLU A 280 6.72 21.48 -2.02
CA GLU A 280 7.60 22.62 -2.31
C GLU A 280 8.12 23.27 -1.01
N GLY A 281 8.06 22.55 0.12
CA GLY A 281 8.56 23.03 1.41
C GLY A 281 7.57 23.93 2.15
N ALA A 282 6.35 23.43 2.38
CA ALA A 282 5.36 24.13 3.21
C ALA A 282 5.93 24.59 4.56
N ARG A 283 5.47 25.74 5.04
CA ARG A 283 5.90 26.30 6.33
C ARG A 283 5.22 25.52 7.45
N HIS A 284 6.01 24.86 8.29
CA HIS A 284 5.55 24.18 9.49
C HIS A 284 5.88 25.01 10.73
N ALA A 285 4.92 25.16 11.63
CA ALA A 285 5.10 25.86 12.90
C ALA A 285 4.29 25.19 14.02
N VAL A 286 4.83 25.24 15.24
CA VAL A 286 4.21 24.69 16.44
C VAL A 286 3.80 25.83 17.35
N HIS A 287 2.57 25.80 17.85
CA HIS A 287 1.96 26.86 18.63
C HIS A 287 1.27 26.32 19.87
N SER A 288 1.37 27.05 20.97
CA SER A 288 0.54 26.83 22.16
C SER A 288 -0.76 27.64 22.03
N PRO A 289 -1.94 27.00 21.92
CA PRO A 289 -3.20 27.73 21.83
C PRO A 289 -3.57 28.36 23.18
N GLU A 290 -4.25 29.48 23.12
CA GLU A 290 -4.86 30.12 24.29
C GLU A 290 -6.16 29.39 24.65
N ARG A 291 -6.34 29.10 25.94
CA ARG A 291 -7.59 28.50 26.43
C ARG A 291 -8.56 29.60 26.84
N LEU A 292 -9.71 29.67 26.15
CA LEU A 292 -10.78 30.64 26.38
C LEU A 292 -12.09 29.94 26.75
N ARG A 293 -13.10 30.72 27.14
CA ARG A 293 -14.48 30.26 27.26
C ARG A 293 -15.38 30.98 26.27
N SER A 294 -16.29 30.24 25.65
CA SER A 294 -17.35 30.81 24.81
C SER A 294 -18.36 31.58 25.66
N ALA A 295 -19.26 32.34 25.02
CA ALA A 295 -20.37 32.99 25.71
C ALA A 295 -21.35 31.99 26.37
N SER A 296 -21.45 30.77 25.83
CA SER A 296 -22.21 29.65 26.40
C SER A 296 -21.45 28.90 27.50
N GLY A 297 -20.18 29.23 27.75
CA GLY A 297 -19.34 28.63 28.79
C GLY A 297 -18.46 27.47 28.34
N ASP A 298 -18.56 27.07 27.07
CA ASP A 298 -17.79 25.95 26.48
C ASP A 298 -16.29 26.27 26.44
N SER A 299 -15.46 25.23 26.56
CA SER A 299 -14.01 25.39 26.48
C SER A 299 -13.55 25.54 25.03
N LEU A 300 -12.79 26.59 24.75
CA LEU A 300 -12.22 26.88 23.44
C LEU A 300 -10.69 26.90 23.52
N PHE A 301 -10.02 26.36 22.50
CA PHE A 301 -8.59 26.54 22.29
C PHE A 301 -8.39 27.36 21.02
N VAL A 302 -7.75 28.53 21.15
CA VAL A 302 -7.67 29.53 20.08
C VAL A 302 -6.23 29.86 19.75
N LEU A 303 -5.92 29.92 18.46
CA LEU A 303 -4.65 30.38 17.92
C LEU A 303 -4.88 31.57 16.99
N HIS A 304 -4.28 32.71 17.32
CA HIS A 304 -4.32 33.93 16.51
C HIS A 304 -3.04 34.10 15.70
N LEU A 305 -3.18 34.18 14.38
CA LEU A 305 -2.09 34.37 13.43
C LEU A 305 -2.34 35.62 12.57
N PRO A 306 -2.27 36.84 13.14
CA PRO A 306 -2.66 38.08 12.45
C PRO A 306 -1.77 38.41 11.23
N GLN A 307 -0.55 37.88 11.18
CA GLN A 307 0.39 38.09 10.07
C GLN A 307 0.43 36.94 9.07
N GLN A 308 -0.34 35.86 9.29
CA GLN A 308 -0.33 34.73 8.38
C GLN A 308 -0.92 35.13 7.04
N GLU A 309 -0.16 34.94 5.97
CA GLU A 309 -0.61 35.17 4.61
C GLU A 309 -1.47 33.98 4.15
N LEU A 310 -2.63 34.30 3.57
CA LEU A 310 -3.53 33.36 2.95
C LEU A 310 -3.46 33.57 1.45
N VAL A 311 -2.89 32.60 0.74
CA VAL A 311 -2.81 32.63 -0.72
C VAL A 311 -4.23 32.51 -1.27
N ALA A 312 -4.53 33.24 -2.34
CA ALA A 312 -5.79 33.11 -3.07
C ALA A 312 -6.00 31.66 -3.51
N GLY A 313 -7.27 31.26 -3.63
CA GLY A 313 -7.59 29.94 -4.15
C GLY A 313 -7.12 29.71 -5.58
N ALA A 314 -7.22 28.45 -6.01
CA ALA A 314 -7.17 28.11 -7.43
C ALA A 314 -8.49 27.41 -7.77
N PRO A 315 -9.27 27.89 -8.75
CA PRO A 315 -10.48 27.21 -9.16
C PRO A 315 -10.13 25.78 -9.63
N MET A 316 -10.65 24.79 -8.91
CA MET A 316 -10.55 23.39 -9.29
C MET A 316 -11.64 23.09 -10.32
N THR A 317 -11.37 23.38 -11.59
CA THR A 317 -12.20 22.87 -12.68
C THR A 317 -11.98 21.36 -12.82
N SER A 318 -12.93 20.64 -13.41
CA SER A 318 -12.73 19.24 -13.80
C SER A 318 -11.44 19.13 -14.63
N PHE A 319 -10.66 18.07 -14.43
CA PHE A 319 -9.46 17.79 -15.20
C PHE A 319 -9.80 17.79 -16.69
N ALA A 320 -9.37 18.84 -17.40
CA ALA A 320 -9.50 18.89 -18.85
C ALA A 320 -8.37 18.05 -19.47
N PRO A 321 -8.62 17.35 -20.60
CA PRO A 321 -7.56 16.67 -21.33
C PRO A 321 -6.40 17.63 -21.65
N GLY A 322 -5.16 17.21 -21.34
CA GLY A 322 -3.95 18.01 -21.56
C GLY A 322 -3.60 19.02 -20.46
N MET A 323 -4.38 19.09 -19.37
CA MET A 323 -4.02 19.89 -18.20
C MET A 323 -2.93 19.20 -17.38
N ASP A 324 -1.89 19.94 -17.00
CA ASP A 324 -0.92 19.44 -16.02
C ASP A 324 -1.55 19.34 -14.62
N ALA A 325 -1.96 18.12 -14.29
CA ALA A 325 -2.55 17.77 -13.01
C ALA A 325 -1.65 18.14 -11.82
N ARG A 326 -0.32 18.10 -11.98
CA ARG A 326 0.64 18.41 -10.91
C ARG A 326 0.72 19.91 -10.67
N LYS A 327 0.80 20.74 -11.71
CA LYS A 327 0.74 22.21 -11.56
C LYS A 327 -0.58 22.66 -10.97
N MET A 328 -1.70 22.10 -11.44
CA MET A 328 -3.02 22.37 -10.86
C MET A 328 -3.08 21.94 -9.38
N MET A 329 -2.57 20.74 -9.05
CA MET A 329 -2.51 20.27 -7.67
C MET A 329 -1.59 21.13 -6.80
N SER A 330 -0.44 21.57 -7.32
CA SER A 330 0.47 22.51 -6.65
C SER A 330 -0.24 23.84 -6.37
N ALA A 331 -0.92 24.42 -7.37
CA ALA A 331 -1.72 25.63 -7.21
C ALA A 331 -2.82 25.46 -6.14
N SER A 332 -3.54 24.34 -6.17
CA SER A 332 -4.52 23.97 -5.15
C SER A 332 -3.90 23.78 -3.76
N MET A 333 -2.68 23.23 -3.69
CA MET A 333 -1.97 22.99 -2.43
C MET A 333 -1.45 24.28 -1.80
N ARG A 334 -1.06 25.28 -2.59
CA ARG A 334 -0.57 26.58 -2.08
C ARG A 334 -1.59 27.34 -1.25
N SER A 335 -2.89 27.18 -1.52
CA SER A 335 -3.96 27.82 -0.77
C SER A 335 -4.46 27.00 0.44
N ARG A 336 -3.80 25.87 0.74
CA ARG A 336 -4.18 25.01 1.86
C ARG A 336 -3.62 25.51 3.18
N VAL A 337 -4.46 25.35 4.20
CA VAL A 337 -4.11 25.50 5.59
C VAL A 337 -4.41 24.17 6.27
N HIS A 338 -3.42 23.57 6.90
CA HIS A 338 -3.58 22.37 7.70
C HIS A 338 -3.17 22.65 9.14
N VAL A 339 -3.88 22.08 10.10
CA VAL A 339 -3.54 22.12 11.53
C VAL A 339 -3.70 20.74 12.13
N ASN A 340 -2.65 20.23 12.76
CA ASN A 340 -2.76 19.08 13.66
C ASN A 340 -3.03 19.58 15.08
N VAL A 341 -4.18 19.21 15.62
CA VAL A 341 -4.53 19.39 17.03
C VAL A 341 -3.86 18.26 17.80
N THR A 342 -2.90 18.60 18.65
CA THR A 342 -2.09 17.62 19.39
C THR A 342 -2.30 17.76 20.90
N GLY A 343 -2.32 16.64 21.61
CA GLY A 343 -2.40 16.59 23.06
C GLY A 343 -2.57 15.17 23.60
N ARG A 344 -3.45 14.97 24.58
CA ARG A 344 -3.64 13.69 25.28
C ARG A 344 -5.08 13.20 25.20
N VAL A 345 -5.25 11.88 25.14
CA VAL A 345 -6.54 11.21 25.31
C VAL A 345 -6.64 10.75 26.76
N VAL A 346 -7.61 11.29 27.49
CA VAL A 346 -7.64 11.31 28.96
C VAL A 346 -8.56 10.25 29.57
N GLN A 347 -9.73 10.01 28.97
CA GLN A 347 -10.66 9.00 29.48
C GLN A 347 -11.59 8.47 28.39
N ALA A 348 -12.09 7.25 28.59
CA ALA A 348 -13.04 6.60 27.70
C ALA A 348 -14.37 7.35 27.57
N GLY A 349 -15.00 7.27 26.39
CA GLY A 349 -16.29 7.91 26.14
C GLY A 349 -16.54 8.19 24.66
N LYS A 350 -17.60 8.95 24.39
CA LYS A 350 -17.92 9.44 23.05
C LYS A 350 -18.14 10.95 23.12
N GLY A 351 -17.63 11.66 22.12
CA GLY A 351 -17.77 13.11 22.05
C GLY A 351 -17.45 13.60 20.65
N THR A 352 -17.53 14.91 20.46
CA THR A 352 -17.20 15.56 19.19
C THR A 352 -16.08 16.57 19.40
N LEU A 353 -15.27 16.74 18.36
CA LEU A 353 -14.23 17.75 18.29
C LEU A 353 -14.38 18.53 16.98
N PHE A 354 -14.52 19.84 17.09
CA PHE A 354 -14.64 20.76 15.98
C PHE A 354 -13.33 21.52 15.80
N GLY A 355 -12.95 21.78 14.55
CA GLY A 355 -11.82 22.62 14.18
C GLY A 355 -12.26 23.68 13.18
N GLY A 356 -12.24 24.94 13.62
CA GLY A 356 -12.68 26.11 12.86
C GLY A 356 -11.51 26.95 12.36
N PHE A 357 -11.66 27.48 11.15
CA PHE A 357 -10.73 28.40 10.50
C PHE A 357 -11.48 29.68 10.14
N VAL A 358 -10.99 30.82 10.63
CA VAL A 358 -11.66 32.12 10.48
C VAL A 358 -10.67 33.12 9.89
N PRO A 359 -10.81 33.51 8.61
CA PRO A 359 -9.95 34.52 8.02
C PRO A 359 -10.35 35.89 8.56
N HIS A 360 -9.36 36.72 8.91
CA HIS A 360 -9.64 38.00 9.59
C HIS A 360 -10.39 38.99 8.70
N ALA A 361 -10.15 38.95 7.39
CA ALA A 361 -10.79 39.81 6.41
C ALA A 361 -12.25 39.42 6.07
N ALA A 362 -12.70 38.23 6.49
CA ALA A 362 -14.04 37.71 6.18
C ALA A 362 -14.53 36.76 7.28
N ARG A 363 -14.70 37.29 8.50
CA ARG A 363 -14.97 36.46 9.68
C ARG A 363 -16.29 35.70 9.61
N GLU A 364 -17.32 36.31 9.04
CA GLU A 364 -18.67 35.74 8.98
C GLU A 364 -18.84 34.82 7.78
N ASP A 365 -18.51 35.30 6.58
CA ASP A 365 -18.78 34.57 5.32
C ASP A 365 -17.60 33.71 4.83
N GLY A 366 -16.40 33.93 5.36
CA GLY A 366 -15.18 33.26 4.91
C GLY A 366 -14.75 32.08 5.79
N ALA A 367 -15.41 31.86 6.92
CA ALA A 367 -15.04 30.84 7.89
C ALA A 367 -15.52 29.43 7.49
N HIS A 368 -14.81 28.41 7.97
CA HIS A 368 -15.22 27.01 7.83
C HIS A 368 -14.87 26.22 9.08
N ALA A 369 -15.67 25.20 9.41
CA ALA A 369 -15.40 24.28 10.50
C ALA A 369 -15.56 22.83 10.05
N GLY A 370 -14.60 21.99 10.43
CA GLY A 370 -14.67 20.54 10.31
C GLY A 370 -15.03 19.90 11.65
N GLN A 371 -15.51 18.66 11.61
CA GLN A 371 -15.90 17.87 12.79
C GLN A 371 -15.24 16.48 12.74
N TYR A 372 -14.81 16.00 13.90
CA TYR A 372 -14.55 14.60 14.17
C TYR A 372 -15.49 14.09 15.26
N ASP A 373 -16.10 12.94 15.01
CA ASP A 373 -16.74 12.15 16.05
C ASP A 373 -15.66 11.29 16.71
N LEU A 374 -15.55 11.33 18.03
CA LEU A 374 -14.56 10.56 18.78
C LEU A 374 -15.23 9.39 19.48
N THR A 375 -14.65 8.20 19.34
CA THR A 375 -14.91 7.07 20.23
C THR A 375 -13.61 6.73 20.94
N VAL A 376 -13.57 6.96 22.25
CA VAL A 376 -12.41 6.70 23.09
C VAL A 376 -12.64 5.40 23.85
N ASP A 377 -11.87 4.38 23.53
CA ASP A 377 -11.84 3.11 24.25
C ASP A 377 -11.16 3.30 25.62
N PRO A 378 -11.50 2.47 26.63
CA PRO A 378 -10.68 2.34 27.83
C PRO A 378 -9.23 2.01 27.48
N ARG A 379 -8.33 2.26 28.44
CA ARG A 379 -6.90 1.98 28.26
C ARG A 379 -6.70 0.53 27.80
N LEU A 380 -6.16 0.37 26.59
CA LEU A 380 -5.91 -0.93 26.00
C LEU A 380 -4.71 -1.60 26.66
N ALA A 381 -4.81 -2.91 26.89
CA ALA A 381 -3.71 -3.71 27.41
C ALA A 381 -2.53 -3.65 26.43
N ARG A 382 -1.33 -3.39 26.97
CA ARG A 382 -0.08 -3.40 26.21
C ARG A 382 0.60 -4.74 26.41
N PRO A 383 1.03 -5.41 25.33
CA PRO A 383 1.97 -6.52 25.44
C PRO A 383 3.21 -6.15 26.25
N LEU A 384 3.80 -7.13 26.92
CA LEU A 384 5.02 -6.97 27.71
C LEU A 384 6.17 -6.35 26.91
N ARG A 385 6.25 -6.65 25.60
CA ARG A 385 7.28 -6.15 24.68
C ARG A 385 6.81 -5.00 23.79
N PHE A 386 5.70 -4.36 24.12
CA PHE A 386 5.24 -3.17 23.40
C PHE A 386 6.30 -2.06 23.52
N PRO A 387 6.74 -1.44 22.41
CA PRO A 387 7.70 -0.34 22.47
C PRO A 387 7.11 0.83 23.24
N VAL A 388 7.81 1.27 24.29
CA VAL A 388 7.40 2.45 25.08
C VAL A 388 7.84 3.76 24.41
N ASP A 389 8.41 3.68 23.19
CA ASP A 389 9.07 4.80 22.54
C ASP A 389 8.13 6.02 22.39
N GLU A 390 8.48 7.11 23.07
CA GLU A 390 7.80 8.41 23.00
C GLU A 390 7.83 8.99 21.56
N ALA A 391 8.73 8.49 20.71
CA ALA A 391 8.87 8.91 19.32
C ALA A 391 7.85 8.27 18.36
N MET A 392 7.01 7.32 18.80
CA MET A 392 5.90 6.84 17.95
C MET A 392 4.89 7.98 17.73
N HIS A 393 5.02 8.66 16.59
CA HIS A 393 4.10 9.71 16.17
C HIS A 393 2.72 9.12 15.87
N GLY A 394 1.75 9.40 16.75
CA GLY A 394 0.37 8.91 16.66
C GLY A 394 -0.03 7.97 17.80
N GLY A 395 -1.32 7.89 18.11
CA GLY A 395 -1.83 7.05 19.20
C GLY A 395 -1.52 5.57 19.00
N SER A 396 -0.99 4.90 20.02
CA SER A 396 -0.67 3.46 20.04
C SER A 396 -1.87 2.54 19.81
N SER A 397 -3.10 3.02 20.05
CA SER A 397 -4.31 2.21 19.98
C SER A 397 -4.58 1.52 18.65
N HIS A 398 -4.10 2.06 17.52
CA HIS A 398 -4.28 1.40 16.22
C HIS A 398 -3.54 0.05 16.13
N LEU A 399 -2.43 -0.11 16.86
CA LEU A 399 -1.71 -1.38 16.99
C LEU A 399 -2.31 -2.29 18.07
N LEU A 400 -2.91 -1.70 19.12
CA LEU A 400 -3.43 -2.44 20.27
C LEU A 400 -4.89 -2.90 20.10
N ARG A 401 -5.73 -2.19 19.34
CA ARG A 401 -7.13 -2.60 19.08
C ARG A 401 -7.25 -3.98 18.46
N PRO A 402 -6.41 -4.35 17.47
CA PRO A 402 -6.37 -5.73 16.99
C PRO A 402 -6.11 -6.75 18.09
N LEU A 403 -5.45 -6.42 19.20
CA LEU A 403 -5.24 -7.36 20.31
C LEU A 403 -6.42 -7.40 21.29
N ALA A 404 -7.08 -6.26 21.50
CA ALA A 404 -8.19 -6.15 22.45
C ALA A 404 -9.51 -6.71 21.92
N ALA A 405 -9.73 -6.69 20.61
CA ALA A 405 -10.94 -7.20 19.99
C ALA A 405 -10.92 -8.75 19.86
N THR A 406 -12.10 -9.36 19.79
CA THR A 406 -12.26 -10.83 19.79
C THR A 406 -12.94 -11.37 18.54
N LYS A 407 -12.93 -10.60 17.46
CA LYS A 407 -13.69 -10.85 16.23
C LYS A 407 -13.26 -12.13 15.51
N TYR A 408 -11.95 -12.35 15.38
CA TYR A 408 -11.38 -13.47 14.62
C TYR A 408 -10.84 -14.53 15.57
N LEU A 409 -11.23 -15.78 15.36
CA LEU A 409 -10.53 -16.96 15.90
C LEU A 409 -9.37 -17.29 14.95
N VAL A 410 -8.15 -17.30 15.46
CA VAL A 410 -6.92 -17.49 14.68
C VAL A 410 -6.12 -18.65 15.25
N ALA A 411 -5.75 -19.60 14.39
CA ALA A 411 -4.74 -20.61 14.65
C ALA A 411 -3.49 -20.30 13.83
N MET A 412 -2.32 -20.30 14.46
CA MET A 412 -1.03 -20.09 13.81
C MET A 412 -0.06 -21.19 14.26
N ALA A 413 0.70 -21.77 13.33
CA ALA A 413 1.70 -22.79 13.62
C ALA A 413 2.97 -22.59 12.80
N SER A 414 4.13 -22.84 13.41
CA SER A 414 5.44 -22.86 12.75
C SER A 414 5.98 -24.29 12.74
N ILE A 415 6.32 -24.79 11.55
CA ILE A 415 6.61 -26.20 11.29
C ILE A 415 8.01 -26.31 10.67
N ASP A 416 8.89 -26.99 11.37
CA ASP A 416 10.31 -27.08 11.04
C ASP A 416 10.69 -28.47 10.54
N GLY A 417 9.98 -28.86 9.49
CA GLY A 417 10.23 -30.06 8.71
C GLY A 417 10.30 -29.72 7.21
N PRO A 418 10.49 -30.73 6.35
CA PRO A 418 10.42 -30.54 4.90
C PRO A 418 9.10 -29.86 4.51
N ARG A 419 9.17 -28.88 3.61
CA ARG A 419 8.00 -28.08 3.22
C ARG A 419 6.82 -28.92 2.73
N ALA A 420 7.10 -29.98 1.97
CA ALA A 420 6.08 -30.90 1.48
C ALA A 420 5.32 -31.58 2.64
N ASP A 421 6.02 -31.96 3.71
CA ASP A 421 5.43 -32.59 4.89
C ASP A 421 4.60 -31.59 5.71
N ALA A 422 5.06 -30.33 5.78
CA ALA A 422 4.31 -29.24 6.40
C ALA A 422 3.05 -28.87 5.59
N ALA A 423 3.13 -28.89 4.25
CA ALA A 423 2.03 -28.55 3.36
C ALA A 423 0.84 -29.51 3.47
N ARG A 424 1.08 -30.77 3.87
CA ARG A 424 0.02 -31.72 4.22
C ARG A 424 -0.93 -31.15 5.28
N PHE A 425 -0.42 -30.47 6.30
CA PHE A 425 -1.27 -29.91 7.36
C PHE A 425 -2.11 -28.74 6.84
N ALA A 426 -1.56 -27.91 5.94
CA ALA A 426 -2.31 -26.86 5.27
C ALA A 426 -3.42 -27.44 4.37
N ALA A 427 -3.14 -28.52 3.65
CA ALA A 427 -4.11 -29.24 2.84
C ALA A 427 -5.25 -29.83 3.68
N GLN A 428 -4.90 -30.46 4.81
CA GLN A 428 -5.88 -30.99 5.77
C GLN A 428 -6.73 -29.86 6.37
N ALA A 429 -6.13 -28.73 6.74
CA ALA A 429 -6.86 -27.56 7.24
C ALA A 429 -7.85 -27.04 6.21
N LEU A 430 -7.41 -26.90 4.95
CA LEU A 430 -8.28 -26.46 3.85
C LEU A 430 -9.45 -27.43 3.64
N GLU A 431 -9.19 -28.73 3.65
CA GLU A 431 -10.23 -29.76 3.48
C GLU A 431 -11.27 -29.70 4.61
N ARG A 432 -10.84 -29.71 5.88
CA ARG A 432 -11.74 -29.63 7.03
C ARG A 432 -12.53 -28.32 7.08
N MET A 433 -11.92 -27.19 6.72
CA MET A 433 -12.62 -25.91 6.62
C MET A 433 -13.70 -25.92 5.52
N LEU A 434 -13.44 -26.59 4.39
CA LEU A 434 -14.42 -26.76 3.31
C LEU A 434 -15.56 -27.72 3.67
N GLU A 435 -15.29 -28.73 4.49
CA GLU A 435 -16.33 -29.61 5.05
C GLU A 435 -17.28 -28.82 5.94
N ILE A 436 -16.75 -28.00 6.86
CA ILE A 436 -17.54 -27.14 7.76
C ILE A 436 -18.27 -26.03 6.98
N GLN A 437 -17.63 -25.40 5.99
CA GLN A 437 -18.24 -24.34 5.17
C GLN A 437 -19.31 -24.87 4.19
N GLY A 438 -19.15 -26.09 3.70
CA GLY A 438 -19.96 -26.62 2.62
C GLY A 438 -19.60 -26.01 1.25
N THR A 439 -20.59 -25.52 0.51
CA THR A 439 -20.47 -25.10 -0.90
C THR A 439 -20.76 -23.61 -1.14
N SER A 440 -21.16 -22.87 -0.10
CA SER A 440 -21.51 -21.46 -0.19
C SER A 440 -20.28 -20.54 -0.26
N GLY A 441 -20.50 -19.32 -0.74
CA GLY A 441 -19.50 -18.26 -0.75
C GLY A 441 -18.66 -18.12 -2.02
N ASN A 442 -17.87 -17.07 -2.04
CA ASN A 442 -16.85 -16.80 -3.05
C ASN A 442 -15.47 -16.98 -2.43
N ALA A 443 -14.58 -17.66 -3.14
CA ALA A 443 -13.19 -17.82 -2.79
C ALA A 443 -12.31 -16.90 -3.64
N ALA A 444 -11.25 -16.38 -3.01
CA ALA A 444 -10.09 -15.81 -3.66
C ALA A 444 -8.86 -16.63 -3.26
N THR A 445 -7.96 -16.86 -4.21
CA THR A 445 -6.68 -17.51 -3.97
C THR A 445 -5.56 -16.67 -4.55
N THR A 446 -4.41 -16.63 -3.87
CA THR A 446 -3.18 -16.03 -4.39
C THR A 446 -2.02 -16.98 -4.11
N VAL A 447 -1.26 -17.31 -5.15
CA VAL A 447 -0.05 -18.14 -5.07
C VAL A 447 1.14 -17.27 -5.42
N TYR A 448 1.95 -16.95 -4.43
CA TYR A 448 3.21 -16.24 -4.60
C TYR A 448 4.28 -17.26 -4.97
N ARG A 449 4.85 -17.10 -6.16
CA ARG A 449 5.76 -18.10 -6.70
C ARG A 449 7.13 -18.01 -6.03
N LYS A 450 7.79 -19.16 -5.88
CA LYS A 450 9.19 -19.18 -5.43
C LYS A 450 10.07 -18.43 -6.43
N ARG A 451 11.09 -17.73 -5.93
CA ARG A 451 12.10 -17.08 -6.78
C ARG A 451 12.87 -18.16 -7.54
N GLY A 452 12.82 -18.11 -8.87
CA GLY A 452 13.60 -18.99 -9.75
C GLY A 452 14.95 -18.37 -10.13
N GLU A 453 15.76 -19.08 -10.91
CA GLU A 453 16.99 -18.54 -11.52
C GLU A 453 16.70 -17.29 -12.37
N GLU A 454 15.54 -17.26 -13.01
CA GLU A 454 15.06 -16.14 -13.84
C GLU A 454 14.53 -14.95 -13.01
N GLY A 455 14.62 -15.01 -11.68
CA GLY A 455 14.17 -13.94 -10.78
C GLY A 455 12.76 -14.16 -10.22
N MET A 456 12.17 -13.06 -9.74
CA MET A 456 10.83 -13.08 -9.16
C MET A 456 9.78 -13.13 -10.27
N ARG A 457 8.70 -13.90 -10.05
CA ARG A 457 7.58 -14.06 -10.97
C ARG A 457 6.30 -13.50 -10.34
N ARG A 458 5.37 -13.02 -11.18
CA ARG A 458 4.10 -12.50 -10.69
C ARG A 458 3.27 -13.56 -9.95
N PRO A 459 2.59 -13.18 -8.85
CA PRO A 459 1.66 -14.08 -8.17
C PRO A 459 0.53 -14.56 -9.10
N ARG A 460 0.09 -15.81 -8.93
CA ARG A 460 -1.11 -16.33 -9.59
C ARG A 460 -2.32 -16.11 -8.69
N SER A 461 -3.20 -15.20 -9.09
CA SER A 461 -4.46 -14.98 -8.39
C SER A 461 -5.68 -15.53 -9.12
N GLY A 462 -6.59 -16.13 -8.36
CA GLY A 462 -7.88 -16.65 -8.82
C GLY A 462 -9.02 -16.17 -7.94
N ALA A 463 -10.20 -15.95 -8.51
CA ALA A 463 -11.42 -15.65 -7.77
C ALA A 463 -12.61 -16.38 -8.41
N GLY A 464 -13.55 -16.88 -7.60
CA GLY A 464 -14.74 -17.58 -8.07
C GLY A 464 -15.53 -18.22 -6.95
N LYS A 465 -16.58 -18.99 -7.29
CA LYS A 465 -17.36 -19.73 -6.30
C LYS A 465 -16.50 -20.79 -5.60
N VAL A 466 -16.74 -21.03 -4.30
CA VAL A 466 -16.04 -22.08 -3.53
C VAL A 466 -16.08 -23.43 -4.25
N THR A 467 -17.25 -23.83 -4.77
CA THR A 467 -17.44 -25.10 -5.52
C THR A 467 -16.57 -25.24 -6.76
N THR A 468 -16.19 -24.12 -7.38
CA THR A 468 -15.39 -24.12 -8.62
C THR A 468 -13.91 -23.94 -8.33
N LEU A 469 -13.55 -23.07 -7.36
CA LEU A 469 -12.15 -22.70 -7.12
C LEU A 469 -11.44 -23.63 -6.15
N LEU A 470 -12.14 -24.13 -5.12
CA LEU A 470 -11.54 -24.87 -4.00
C LEU A 470 -11.93 -26.37 -4.00
N ARG A 471 -12.37 -26.91 -5.15
CA ARG A 471 -12.71 -28.35 -5.30
C ARG A 471 -12.09 -28.94 -6.57
N GLY A 472 -11.98 -30.27 -6.60
CA GLY A 472 -11.42 -31.03 -7.73
C GLY A 472 -10.00 -30.62 -8.11
N LYS A 473 -9.67 -30.69 -9.40
CA LYS A 473 -8.31 -30.44 -9.93
C LYS A 473 -7.70 -29.08 -9.52
N ARG A 474 -8.54 -28.05 -9.33
CA ARG A 474 -8.05 -26.72 -8.90
C ARG A 474 -7.61 -26.74 -7.44
N ARG A 475 -8.33 -27.46 -6.57
CA ARG A 475 -7.89 -27.71 -5.19
C ARG A 475 -6.55 -28.45 -5.19
N ASP A 476 -6.44 -29.50 -5.99
CA ASP A 476 -5.21 -30.31 -6.02
C ASP A 476 -4.00 -29.49 -6.51
N THR A 477 -4.21 -28.59 -7.48
CA THR A 477 -3.19 -27.64 -7.93
C THR A 477 -2.79 -26.65 -6.83
N LEU A 478 -3.77 -26.18 -6.04
CA LEU A 478 -3.53 -25.26 -4.92
C LEU A 478 -2.76 -25.96 -3.78
N THR A 479 -3.12 -27.21 -3.47
CA THR A 479 -2.42 -28.05 -2.49
C THR A 479 -0.99 -28.35 -2.93
N ALA A 480 -0.75 -28.67 -4.20
CA ALA A 480 0.60 -28.83 -4.74
C ALA A 480 1.40 -27.53 -4.58
N ALA A 481 0.80 -26.38 -4.91
CA ALA A 481 1.43 -25.08 -4.75
C ALA A 481 1.81 -24.76 -3.29
N MET A 482 1.09 -25.28 -2.28
CA MET A 482 1.49 -25.12 -0.87
C MET A 482 2.88 -25.73 -0.62
N GLY A 483 3.16 -26.89 -1.21
CA GLY A 483 4.46 -27.58 -1.09
C GLY A 483 5.56 -27.01 -1.99
N GLU A 484 5.22 -26.37 -3.11
CA GLU A 484 6.17 -26.01 -4.18
C GLU A 484 6.48 -24.50 -4.25
N GLU A 485 5.52 -23.64 -3.90
CA GLU A 485 5.61 -22.19 -4.10
C GLU A 485 5.90 -21.45 -2.79
N ALA A 486 6.22 -20.16 -2.83
CA ALA A 486 6.67 -19.42 -1.65
C ALA A 486 5.58 -19.26 -0.57
N LEU A 487 4.38 -18.85 -0.98
CA LEU A 487 3.24 -18.58 -0.13
C LEU A 487 1.93 -18.83 -0.89
N VAL A 488 0.94 -19.42 -0.21
CA VAL A 488 -0.41 -19.63 -0.72
C VAL A 488 -1.42 -19.03 0.24
N ASP A 489 -2.25 -18.11 -0.26
CA ASP A 489 -3.36 -17.50 0.46
C ASP A 489 -4.70 -17.95 -0.12
N VAL A 490 -5.64 -18.23 0.77
CA VAL A 490 -7.03 -18.56 0.49
C VAL A 490 -7.92 -17.68 1.36
N THR A 491 -8.95 -17.07 0.78
CA THR A 491 -9.96 -16.31 1.52
C THR A 491 -11.34 -16.66 0.99
N VAL A 492 -12.27 -16.99 1.88
CA VAL A 492 -13.68 -17.24 1.54
C VAL A 492 -14.55 -16.13 2.11
N ARG A 493 -15.47 -15.60 1.31
CA ARG A 493 -16.35 -14.47 1.65
C ARG A 493 -17.82 -14.83 1.41
N GLU A 494 -18.69 -14.34 2.28
CA GLU A 494 -20.13 -14.28 2.04
C GLU A 494 -20.43 -12.92 1.39
N GLY A 495 -20.50 -12.89 0.05
CA GLY A 495 -20.76 -11.67 -0.72
C GLY A 495 -19.57 -11.16 -1.55
N PRO A 496 -19.65 -9.92 -2.07
CA PRO A 496 -18.57 -9.30 -2.82
C PRO A 496 -17.39 -8.91 -1.91
N ALA A 497 -16.21 -8.74 -2.51
CA ALA A 497 -15.01 -8.35 -1.77
C ALA A 497 -15.11 -6.94 -1.14
N PHE A 498 -15.89 -6.07 -1.78
CA PHE A 498 -16.17 -4.72 -1.33
C PHE A 498 -17.67 -4.46 -1.51
N ASP A 499 -18.28 -3.93 -0.47
CA ASP A 499 -19.66 -3.48 -0.44
C ASP A 499 -19.67 -1.95 -0.22
N PRO A 500 -20.36 -1.15 -1.04
CA PRO A 500 -20.34 0.31 -0.91
C PRO A 500 -20.88 0.84 0.42
N GLU A 501 -21.76 0.10 1.09
CA GLU A 501 -22.43 0.53 2.34
C GLU A 501 -21.63 0.10 3.57
N THR A 502 -21.10 -1.13 3.55
CA THR A 502 -20.41 -1.74 4.70
C THR A 502 -18.89 -1.76 4.57
N GLY A 503 -18.36 -1.40 3.40
CA GLY A 503 -16.94 -1.32 3.12
C GLY A 503 -16.30 -2.66 2.71
N PRO A 504 -15.00 -2.86 2.98
CA PRO A 504 -14.31 -4.09 2.59
C PRO A 504 -14.76 -5.28 3.44
N ASN A 505 -15.28 -6.32 2.80
CA ASN A 505 -15.58 -7.59 3.45
C ASN A 505 -14.29 -8.42 3.55
N LEU A 506 -13.62 -8.44 4.70
CA LEU A 506 -12.35 -9.15 4.87
C LEU A 506 -12.45 -10.67 4.66
N GLY A 507 -13.66 -11.23 4.70
CA GLY A 507 -13.97 -12.63 4.51
C GLY A 507 -14.48 -13.30 5.78
N LEU A 508 -15.14 -14.43 5.59
CA LEU A 508 -15.66 -15.28 6.66
C LEU A 508 -14.55 -16.14 7.26
N TRP A 509 -13.65 -16.67 6.43
CA TRP A 509 -12.45 -17.37 6.89
C TRP A 509 -11.35 -17.30 5.84
N GLY A 510 -10.12 -17.55 6.27
CA GLY A 510 -8.98 -17.65 5.38
C GLY A 510 -7.93 -18.62 5.90
N LEU A 511 -7.04 -18.97 4.98
CA LEU A 511 -5.90 -19.83 5.23
C LEU A 511 -4.70 -19.23 4.50
N SER A 512 -3.56 -19.18 5.17
CA SER A 512 -2.27 -18.78 4.61
C SER A 512 -1.24 -19.85 4.94
N PHE A 513 -0.50 -20.33 3.95
CA PHE A 513 0.59 -21.28 4.17
C PHE A 513 1.83 -20.93 3.37
N GLY A 514 2.96 -20.82 4.06
CA GLY A 514 4.26 -20.59 3.44
C GLY A 514 5.25 -19.95 4.41
N ALA A 515 6.26 -19.27 3.87
CA ALA A 515 7.35 -18.73 4.67
C ALA A 515 7.48 -17.21 4.48
N SER A 516 7.86 -16.77 3.28
CA SER A 516 7.94 -15.37 2.90
C SER A 516 7.80 -15.26 1.38
N VAL A 517 7.41 -14.09 0.90
CA VAL A 517 7.46 -13.74 -0.54
C VAL A 517 8.83 -13.19 -0.94
N LEU A 518 9.68 -12.89 0.04
CA LEU A 518 11.03 -12.40 -0.18
C LEU A 518 11.92 -13.58 -0.58
N GLY A 519 12.83 -13.34 -1.53
CA GLY A 519 13.64 -14.37 -2.16
C GLY A 519 14.88 -14.76 -1.38
N ASP A 520 14.77 -14.92 -0.06
CA ASP A 520 15.84 -15.49 0.76
C ASP A 520 15.90 -17.01 0.62
N ARG A 521 16.90 -17.64 1.25
CA ARG A 521 17.09 -19.08 1.11
C ARG A 521 15.97 -19.82 1.83
N ASP A 522 15.20 -20.63 1.10
CA ASP A 522 14.11 -21.46 1.65
C ASP A 522 14.54 -22.30 2.87
N ASP A 523 15.80 -22.75 2.91
CA ASP A 523 16.34 -23.54 4.01
C ASP A 523 16.56 -22.71 5.28
N ALA A 524 16.54 -21.37 5.22
CA ALA A 524 16.61 -20.51 6.39
C ALA A 524 15.25 -20.27 7.05
N ARG A 525 14.14 -20.71 6.43
CA ARG A 525 12.78 -20.48 6.93
C ARG A 525 12.04 -21.76 7.29
N VAL A 526 11.00 -21.62 8.09
CA VAL A 526 10.06 -22.68 8.46
C VAL A 526 8.74 -22.51 7.73
N GLY A 527 8.00 -23.60 7.52
CA GLY A 527 6.63 -23.52 7.02
C GLY A 527 5.71 -22.94 8.10
N ALA A 528 5.02 -21.84 7.81
CA ALA A 528 4.03 -21.26 8.69
C ALA A 528 2.63 -21.49 8.14
N LEU A 529 1.75 -22.05 8.97
CA LEU A 529 0.32 -22.20 8.69
C LEU A 529 -0.45 -21.18 9.52
N THR A 530 -1.39 -20.48 8.91
CA THR A 530 -2.37 -19.67 9.62
C THR A 530 -3.77 -19.93 9.08
N VAL A 531 -4.72 -20.12 9.99
CA VAL A 531 -6.15 -20.27 9.68
C VAL A 531 -6.90 -19.29 10.55
N TRP A 532 -7.81 -18.52 9.97
CA TRP A 532 -8.64 -17.57 10.72
C TRP A 532 -10.11 -17.68 10.32
N LEU A 533 -11.01 -17.42 11.27
CA LEU A 533 -12.47 -17.39 11.12
C LEU A 533 -13.02 -16.12 11.75
N ASP A 534 -13.87 -15.39 11.03
CA ASP A 534 -14.71 -14.31 11.57
C ASP A 534 -15.77 -14.95 12.49
N ALA A 535 -15.48 -15.01 13.79
CA ALA A 535 -16.30 -15.69 14.79
C ALA A 535 -17.66 -15.01 14.97
N ASP A 536 -17.69 -13.67 14.85
CA ASP A 536 -18.91 -12.88 14.93
C ASP A 536 -19.86 -13.22 13.77
N ALA A 537 -19.32 -13.30 12.54
CA ALA A 537 -20.12 -13.68 11.37
C ALA A 537 -20.49 -15.17 11.35
N ALA A 538 -19.61 -16.06 11.82
CA ALA A 538 -19.84 -17.51 11.81
C ALA A 538 -20.87 -17.97 12.86
N GLY A 539 -21.01 -17.22 13.96
CA GLY A 539 -21.82 -17.60 15.12
C GLY A 539 -21.15 -18.65 16.01
N GLU A 540 -21.66 -18.80 17.23
CA GLU A 540 -20.99 -19.54 18.30
C GLU A 540 -20.87 -21.05 18.04
N ALA A 541 -21.92 -21.67 17.49
CA ALA A 541 -21.92 -23.12 17.21
C ALA A 541 -20.81 -23.49 16.21
N ARG A 542 -20.73 -22.73 15.11
CA ARG A 542 -19.73 -22.94 14.06
C ARG A 542 -18.33 -22.55 14.54
N THR A 543 -18.21 -21.48 15.32
CA THR A 543 -16.94 -21.08 15.93
C THR A 543 -16.41 -22.18 16.85
N SER A 544 -17.28 -22.82 17.65
CA SER A 544 -16.92 -23.94 18.52
C SER A 544 -16.48 -25.19 17.77
N GLU A 545 -17.17 -25.51 16.66
CA GLU A 545 -16.79 -26.62 15.78
C GLU A 545 -15.41 -26.39 15.14
N VAL A 546 -15.20 -25.22 14.54
CA VAL A 546 -13.91 -24.83 13.95
C VAL A 546 -12.80 -24.81 15.00
N ARG A 547 -13.08 -24.28 16.20
CA ARG A 547 -12.13 -24.29 17.31
C ARG A 547 -11.69 -25.71 17.65
N THR A 548 -12.62 -26.64 17.78
CA THR A 548 -12.33 -28.04 18.10
C THR A 548 -11.48 -28.70 17.01
N MET A 549 -11.82 -28.43 15.75
CA MET A 549 -11.05 -28.90 14.59
C MET A 549 -9.61 -28.36 14.61
N LEU A 550 -9.43 -27.06 14.86
CA LEU A 550 -8.12 -26.42 14.92
C LEU A 550 -7.27 -26.94 16.08
N LEU A 551 -7.85 -27.15 17.27
CA LEU A 551 -7.15 -27.76 18.40
C LEU A 551 -6.57 -29.14 18.03
N GLY A 552 -7.39 -29.99 17.39
CA GLY A 552 -6.94 -31.32 16.96
C GLY A 552 -5.83 -31.27 15.91
N LEU A 553 -5.94 -30.34 14.95
CA LEU A 553 -4.91 -30.13 13.92
C LEU A 553 -3.59 -29.63 14.54
N LEU A 554 -3.64 -28.66 15.45
CA LEU A 554 -2.45 -28.12 16.11
C LEU A 554 -1.78 -29.18 16.99
N ASP A 555 -2.54 -30.01 17.70
CA ASP A 555 -2.00 -31.17 18.42
C ASP A 555 -1.30 -32.17 17.47
N GLU A 556 -1.82 -32.40 16.27
CA GLU A 556 -1.18 -33.26 15.26
C GLU A 556 0.14 -32.66 14.77
N ILE A 557 0.15 -31.36 14.44
CA ILE A 557 1.35 -30.62 14.01
C ILE A 557 2.43 -30.69 15.09
N MET A 558 2.07 -30.39 16.35
CA MET A 558 3.02 -30.27 17.45
C MET A 558 3.57 -31.60 17.96
N ARG A 559 2.88 -32.73 17.69
CA ARG A 559 3.44 -34.07 17.91
C ARG A 559 4.47 -34.47 16.85
N GLY A 560 4.45 -33.82 15.68
CA GLY A 560 5.43 -33.98 14.62
C GLY A 560 6.53 -32.92 14.69
N ASP A 561 6.72 -32.17 13.60
CA ASP A 561 7.79 -31.18 13.45
C ASP A 561 7.37 -29.76 13.86
N GLY A 562 6.36 -29.62 14.73
CA GLY A 562 5.90 -28.32 15.22
C GLY A 562 6.90 -27.67 16.18
N VAL A 563 7.28 -26.42 15.91
CA VAL A 563 8.13 -25.60 16.80
C VAL A 563 7.30 -24.83 17.81
N GLN A 564 6.23 -24.22 17.33
CA GLN A 564 5.29 -23.44 18.14
C GLN A 564 3.94 -23.38 17.43
N ALA A 565 2.87 -23.31 18.21
CA ALA A 565 1.55 -23.00 17.70
C ALA A 565 0.75 -22.19 18.72
N SER A 566 -0.21 -21.40 18.24
CA SER A 566 -1.08 -20.60 19.08
C SER A 566 -2.48 -20.57 18.49
N LEU A 567 -3.47 -20.72 19.36
CA LEU A 567 -4.88 -20.47 19.09
C LEU A 567 -5.30 -19.27 19.94
N PHE A 568 -5.91 -18.28 19.32
CA PHE A 568 -6.28 -17.03 19.99
C PHE A 568 -7.42 -16.30 19.29
N ARG A 569 -8.05 -15.37 19.98
CA ARG A 569 -8.98 -14.38 19.41
C ARG A 569 -8.33 -13.01 19.28
N CYS A 570 -8.55 -12.33 18.17
CA CYS A 570 -8.05 -10.98 17.91
C CYS A 570 -8.99 -10.20 16.97
N GLY A 571 -8.78 -8.90 16.80
CA GLY A 571 -9.55 -7.99 15.94
C GLY A 571 -9.12 -7.94 14.48
N ALA A 572 -8.04 -8.64 14.11
CA ALA A 572 -7.51 -8.65 12.75
C ALA A 572 -7.32 -10.09 12.24
N THR A 573 -7.30 -10.26 10.92
CA THR A 573 -6.82 -11.51 10.32
C THR A 573 -5.30 -11.59 10.46
N ALA A 574 -4.75 -12.80 10.35
CA ALA A 574 -3.31 -13.01 10.40
C ALA A 574 -2.83 -13.74 9.13
N PRO A 575 -1.87 -13.18 8.38
CA PRO A 575 -1.18 -13.92 7.31
C PRO A 575 -0.10 -14.83 7.92
N ALA A 576 0.42 -15.81 7.16
CA ALA A 576 1.42 -16.77 7.67
C ALA A 576 2.69 -16.11 8.27
N TYR A 577 3.07 -14.93 7.76
CA TYR A 577 4.29 -14.21 8.13
C TYR A 577 4.07 -13.08 9.16
N SER A 578 2.85 -12.86 9.65
CA SER A 578 2.58 -11.78 10.63
C SER A 578 1.43 -12.10 11.58
N SER A 579 1.47 -11.52 12.77
CA SER A 579 0.36 -11.42 13.69
C SER A 579 0.25 -10.00 14.24
N ALA A 580 -0.95 -9.62 14.68
CA ALA A 580 -1.18 -8.34 15.36
C ALA A 580 -0.29 -8.16 16.60
N TYR A 581 0.10 -9.27 17.26
CA TYR A 581 0.96 -9.23 18.43
C TYR A 581 2.40 -8.85 18.05
N GLU A 582 2.93 -9.46 16.99
CA GLU A 582 4.26 -9.15 16.46
C GLU A 582 4.31 -7.70 15.95
N ASP A 583 3.25 -7.23 15.30
CA ASP A 583 3.12 -5.84 14.82
C ASP A 583 3.10 -4.85 15.99
N ALA A 584 2.32 -5.14 17.04
CA ALA A 584 2.29 -4.31 18.25
C ALA A 584 3.62 -4.32 19.01
N CYS A 585 4.37 -5.42 19.00
CA CYS A 585 5.70 -5.52 19.60
C CYS A 585 6.82 -4.97 18.70
N GLY A 586 6.51 -4.44 17.50
CA GLY A 586 7.51 -3.86 16.60
C GLY A 586 8.51 -4.87 16.01
N ALA A 587 8.18 -6.15 15.95
CA ALA A 587 9.04 -7.16 15.33
C ALA A 587 9.13 -6.90 13.82
N PRO A 588 10.31 -6.94 13.15
CA PRO A 588 10.38 -6.78 11.69
C PRO A 588 9.65 -7.93 10.96
N HIS A 589 8.98 -7.66 9.84
CA HIS A 589 8.24 -8.69 9.09
C HIS A 589 9.15 -9.81 8.56
N ASP A 590 10.40 -9.48 8.21
CA ASP A 590 11.28 -10.38 7.47
C ASP A 590 11.83 -11.54 8.31
N VAL A 591 11.81 -11.46 9.64
CA VAL A 591 12.38 -12.50 10.53
C VAL A 591 11.38 -13.54 11.01
N ARG A 592 10.08 -13.24 10.93
CA ARG A 592 9.04 -13.94 11.69
C ARG A 592 8.84 -15.40 11.29
N THR A 593 9.37 -15.80 10.13
CA THR A 593 9.40 -17.19 9.66
C THR A 593 10.83 -17.74 9.49
N GLY A 594 11.85 -16.98 9.90
CA GLY A 594 13.24 -17.44 9.93
C GLY A 594 13.41 -18.54 10.98
N ARG A 595 14.04 -19.66 10.62
CA ARG A 595 14.21 -20.84 11.46
C ARG A 595 14.94 -20.53 12.76
N SER A 596 16.00 -19.73 12.71
CA SER A 596 16.73 -19.29 13.91
C SER A 596 15.82 -18.49 14.85
N TYR A 597 15.05 -17.55 14.28
CA TYR A 597 14.12 -16.72 15.01
C TYR A 597 13.00 -17.55 15.66
N VAL A 598 12.27 -18.37 14.89
CA VAL A 598 11.12 -19.12 15.41
C VAL A 598 11.50 -20.22 16.41
N ARG A 599 12.74 -20.71 16.39
CA ARG A 599 13.25 -21.67 17.37
C ARG A 599 13.64 -21.00 18.69
N ARG A 600 13.94 -19.70 18.65
CA ARG A 600 14.40 -18.92 19.80
C ARG A 600 13.28 -18.11 20.43
N TRP A 601 12.39 -17.57 19.63
CA TRP A 601 11.39 -16.57 20.02
C TRP A 601 9.97 -17.04 19.70
N LEU A 602 9.08 -16.83 20.66
CA LEU A 602 7.65 -17.07 20.52
C LEU A 602 7.02 -15.92 19.72
N ARG A 603 6.23 -16.27 18.70
CA ARG A 603 5.57 -15.29 17.84
C ARG A 603 4.34 -14.67 18.51
N VAL A 604 3.51 -15.50 19.14
CA VAL A 604 2.25 -15.07 19.77
C VAL A 604 1.99 -15.92 21.03
N PRO A 605 1.89 -15.33 22.23
CA PRO A 605 1.47 -16.05 23.44
C PRO A 605 0.07 -16.67 23.31
N GLY A 606 -0.84 -15.95 22.66
CA GLY A 606 -2.25 -16.30 22.50
C GLY A 606 -3.07 -16.03 23.76
N ASN A 607 -4.41 -16.07 23.63
CA ASN A 607 -5.36 -15.88 24.74
C ASN A 607 -6.31 -17.08 24.92
N ASP A 608 -6.00 -18.21 24.29
CA ASP A 608 -6.74 -19.46 24.41
C ASP A 608 -5.77 -20.63 24.67
N THR A 609 -5.07 -21.13 23.65
CA THR A 609 -4.17 -22.28 23.79
C THR A 609 -2.85 -22.03 23.06
N LEU A 610 -1.73 -22.38 23.71
CA LEU A 610 -0.36 -22.26 23.22
C LEU A 610 0.32 -23.62 23.21
N TRP A 611 1.21 -23.84 22.25
CA TRP A 611 2.09 -25.01 22.20
C TRP A 611 3.54 -24.57 22.05
N LEU A 612 4.40 -25.13 22.89
CA LEU A 612 5.84 -24.89 22.85
C LEU A 612 6.55 -26.20 22.51
N GLY A 613 7.28 -26.21 21.39
CA GLY A 613 8.14 -27.32 21.01
C GLY A 613 9.45 -27.35 21.82
N PRO A 614 10.25 -28.43 21.69
CA PRO A 614 11.45 -28.63 22.50
C PRO A 614 12.47 -27.49 22.46
N SER A 615 12.64 -26.83 21.30
CA SER A 615 13.61 -25.73 21.16
C SER A 615 13.25 -24.52 22.03
N LEU A 616 11.97 -24.16 22.12
CA LEU A 616 11.51 -23.07 22.96
C LEU A 616 11.49 -23.47 24.45
N LEU A 617 11.08 -24.70 24.75
CA LEU A 617 11.08 -25.22 26.13
C LEU A 617 12.48 -25.19 26.76
N ALA A 618 13.53 -25.46 25.96
CA ALA A 618 14.92 -25.40 26.43
C ALA A 618 15.38 -23.99 26.88
N HIS A 619 14.63 -22.95 26.51
CA HIS A 619 14.90 -21.57 26.89
C HIS A 619 14.07 -21.07 28.07
N LEU A 620 13.12 -21.88 28.58
CA LEU A 620 12.32 -21.52 29.75
C LEU A 620 13.04 -21.92 31.04
N PRO A 621 13.15 -21.01 32.03
CA PRO A 621 13.64 -21.36 33.35
C PRO A 621 12.63 -22.27 34.06
N ALA A 622 13.09 -23.13 34.97
CA ALA A 622 12.23 -24.04 35.73
C ALA A 622 11.09 -23.31 36.48
N ALA A 623 11.33 -22.08 36.95
CA ALA A 623 10.32 -21.25 37.60
C ALA A 623 9.15 -20.86 36.68
N ALA A 624 9.36 -20.81 35.36
CA ALA A 624 8.30 -20.49 34.41
C ALA A 624 7.22 -21.58 34.38
N THR A 625 7.59 -22.86 34.53
CA THR A 625 6.62 -23.97 34.55
C THR A 625 5.62 -23.81 35.70
N SER A 626 6.09 -23.55 36.92
CA SER A 626 5.20 -23.33 38.06
C SER A 626 4.33 -22.08 37.90
N ALA A 627 4.85 -21.02 37.28
CA ALA A 627 4.07 -19.82 36.96
C ALA A 627 2.96 -20.13 35.92
N LEU A 628 3.27 -20.93 34.90
CA LEU A 628 2.30 -21.36 33.88
C LEU A 628 1.21 -22.25 34.47
N GLU A 629 1.56 -23.23 35.31
CA GLU A 629 0.61 -24.11 36.00
C GLU A 629 -0.36 -23.36 36.92
N ALA A 630 0.05 -22.19 37.42
CA ALA A 630 -0.81 -21.35 38.26
C ALA A 630 -1.94 -20.65 37.48
N ILE A 631 -1.79 -20.46 36.16
CA ILE A 631 -2.74 -19.69 35.32
C ILE A 631 -3.35 -20.50 34.17
N ALA A 632 -2.81 -21.67 33.87
CA ALA A 632 -3.17 -22.48 32.71
C ALA A 632 -3.08 -23.99 33.01
N THR A 633 -3.82 -24.78 32.23
CA THR A 633 -3.64 -26.22 32.19
C THR A 633 -2.43 -26.54 31.34
N VAL A 634 -1.39 -27.11 31.94
CA VAL A 634 -0.16 -27.53 31.26
C VAL A 634 -0.19 -29.04 31.06
N ALA A 635 -0.10 -29.50 29.81
CA ALA A 635 -0.16 -30.92 29.47
C ALA A 635 0.87 -31.31 28.39
N PRO A 636 1.41 -32.53 28.42
CA PRO A 636 2.29 -33.01 27.35
C PRO A 636 1.51 -33.21 26.04
N CYS A 637 2.13 -32.87 24.91
CA CYS A 637 1.63 -33.13 23.56
C CYS A 637 2.77 -33.65 22.68
N GLY A 638 3.08 -34.95 22.80
CA GLY A 638 4.29 -35.52 22.20
C GLY A 638 5.54 -34.97 22.88
N SER A 639 6.47 -34.42 22.10
CA SER A 639 7.66 -33.74 22.60
C SER A 639 7.40 -32.26 22.96
N ALA A 640 6.25 -31.72 22.59
CA ALA A 640 5.83 -30.37 22.91
C ALA A 640 5.02 -30.31 24.21
N THR A 641 4.84 -29.10 24.73
CA THR A 641 3.94 -28.80 25.85
C THR A 641 2.77 -27.96 25.36
N ARG A 642 1.55 -28.39 25.68
CA ARG A 642 0.30 -27.65 25.45
C ARG A 642 -0.07 -26.89 26.72
N ILE A 643 -0.36 -25.60 26.56
CA ILE A 643 -0.71 -24.66 27.63
C ILE A 643 -2.08 -24.08 27.29
N GLY A 644 -3.13 -24.53 27.97
CA GLY A 644 -4.49 -24.03 27.80
C GLY A 644 -4.83 -23.00 28.87
N LEU A 645 -4.98 -21.74 28.48
CA LEU A 645 -5.25 -20.65 29.40
C LEU A 645 -6.65 -20.79 30.00
N SER A 646 -6.76 -20.62 31.32
CA SER A 646 -8.04 -20.75 32.03
C SER A 646 -8.97 -19.54 31.80
N ASP A 647 -8.38 -18.36 31.59
CA ASP A 647 -9.08 -17.09 31.43
C ASP A 647 -8.20 -16.12 30.62
N ALA A 648 -8.79 -15.45 29.61
CA ALA A 648 -8.08 -14.48 28.77
C ALA A 648 -7.48 -13.31 29.58
N LYS A 649 -7.99 -13.01 30.78
CA LYS A 649 -7.40 -11.98 31.66
C LYS A 649 -6.00 -12.34 32.16
N HIS A 650 -5.59 -13.61 32.07
CA HIS A 650 -4.27 -14.07 32.50
C HIS A 650 -3.18 -13.87 31.43
N VAL A 651 -3.50 -13.31 30.26
CA VAL A 651 -2.49 -13.05 29.20
C VAL A 651 -1.28 -12.25 29.71
N PRO A 652 -1.41 -11.17 30.53
CA PRO A 652 -0.22 -10.48 31.06
C PRO A 652 0.68 -11.38 31.92
N LEU A 653 0.08 -12.24 32.76
CA LEU A 653 0.83 -13.20 33.58
C LEU A 653 1.50 -14.29 32.72
N LEU A 654 0.82 -14.70 31.63
CA LEU A 654 1.38 -15.62 30.64
C LEU A 654 2.60 -14.99 29.95
N GLU A 655 2.51 -13.72 29.54
CA GLU A 655 3.62 -13.00 28.93
C GLU A 655 4.80 -12.85 29.89
N GLU A 656 4.57 -12.57 31.18
CA GLU A 656 5.61 -12.52 32.21
C GLU A 656 6.30 -13.88 32.37
N ALA A 657 5.53 -14.97 32.45
CA ALA A 657 6.08 -16.33 32.54
C ALA A 657 6.87 -16.72 31.28
N LEU A 658 6.47 -16.20 30.11
CA LEU A 658 7.12 -16.45 28.82
C LEU A 658 8.12 -15.36 28.41
N ALA A 659 8.43 -14.39 29.28
CA ALA A 659 9.29 -13.25 28.95
C ALA A 659 10.66 -13.64 28.32
N PRO A 660 11.31 -14.76 28.72
CA PRO A 660 12.55 -15.24 28.08
C PRO A 660 12.40 -15.72 26.62
N LEU A 661 11.16 -15.93 26.16
CA LEU A 661 10.81 -16.29 24.79
C LEU A 661 10.20 -15.12 24.00
N LEU A 662 9.99 -13.96 24.62
CA LEU A 662 9.43 -12.79 23.95
C LEU A 662 10.55 -11.80 23.62
N PRO A 663 10.87 -11.58 22.34
CA PRO A 663 11.98 -10.73 21.95
C PRO A 663 11.67 -9.27 22.24
N THR A 664 12.70 -8.54 22.66
CA THR A 664 12.70 -7.08 22.61
C THR A 664 12.76 -6.58 21.16
N VAL A 665 12.45 -5.30 20.94
CA VAL A 665 12.55 -4.68 19.61
C VAL A 665 13.99 -4.76 19.08
N GLU A 666 14.96 -4.57 19.97
CA GLU A 666 16.39 -4.63 19.66
C GLU A 666 16.82 -6.04 19.24
N GLU A 667 16.38 -7.08 19.97
CA GLU A 667 16.66 -8.48 19.61
C GLU A 667 16.00 -8.87 18.28
N ALA A 668 14.75 -8.45 18.05
CA ALA A 668 14.07 -8.72 16.80
C ALA A 668 14.74 -8.02 15.61
N ARG A 669 15.23 -6.79 15.79
CA ARG A 669 16.03 -6.07 14.79
C ARG A 669 17.40 -6.72 14.56
N ALA A 670 18.08 -7.16 15.61
CA ALA A 670 19.36 -7.85 15.49
C ALA A 670 19.22 -9.14 14.69
N ALA A 671 18.18 -9.95 14.97
CA ALA A 671 17.88 -11.15 14.19
C ALA A 671 17.57 -10.82 12.72
N ALA A 672 16.96 -9.66 12.43
CA ALA A 672 16.67 -9.23 11.06
C ALA A 672 17.94 -8.87 10.30
N MET A 673 18.84 -8.15 10.95
CA MET A 673 20.13 -7.81 10.38
C MET A 673 20.99 -9.05 10.11
N GLU A 674 20.96 -10.04 11.01
CA GLU A 674 21.65 -11.31 10.82
C GLU A 674 21.08 -12.09 9.62
N LEU A 675 19.75 -12.17 9.51
CA LEU A 675 19.10 -12.82 8.38
C LEU A 675 19.47 -12.15 7.05
N ILE A 676 19.44 -10.81 7.01
CA ILE A 676 19.81 -10.01 5.83
C ILE A 676 21.29 -10.18 5.47
N ALA A 677 22.19 -10.27 6.46
CA ALA A 677 23.61 -10.47 6.21
C ALA A 677 23.95 -11.83 5.56
N HIS A 678 23.05 -12.81 5.68
CA HIS A 678 23.20 -14.16 5.11
C HIS A 678 22.48 -14.36 3.77
N THR A 679 21.68 -13.38 3.33
CA THR A 679 21.00 -13.35 2.02
C THR A 679 21.79 -12.57 1.00
#